data_AF-A0A370I9Y5-F1
#
_entry.id   AF-A0A370I9Y5-F1
#
_cell.length_a   1.000
_cell.length_b   1.000
_cell.length_c   1.000
_cell.angle_alpha   90.00
_cell.angle_beta   90.00
_cell.angle_gamma   90.00
#
_symmetry.space_group_name_H-M   'P 1'
#
loop_
_entity.id
_entity.type
_entity.pdbx_description
1 polymer ?
#
loop_
_entity_poly.entity_id
_entity_poly.type
_entity_poly.pdbx_seq_one_letter_code
_entity_poly.pdbx_strand_id
1 'polypeptide(L)'
;MEILVRVLGPITVTDAEGRPIAVGSRRRRELLGRLIAAGGRVVSLPLLVDDLWDDPPPTAAGTVRTFVSELRRALEPDRGPRTCSHTIETVGTGYALRIPRAAIDAHRFEDTLRAVRDQRRDRVAAALTEALSEWKGEPYADLEPSPWLMRERARLTELHSRAVELRAEALLDLGRGAALVPELDAFTTAHPWRESAWVLLCHALYQADRQVDALTTLRAARTRLLDRFGLDAADSLDHLERDILGRAPQLRPTPRDEDRLRLLTRTEATGIYTRLRSMTTVAGAAALTGGTNLVLAQQQRAAAVAEAERSGDPDLTARVIAAYDVPTIWTRVDDPERARALVATTRRTLRQLGAGAPTALRARLLATLGLEHRGTRDHWAAEAAIEAERLARELSDPNVLALALNARFIQSFQHPARTGERDEIASELIDLSARHDLSTFEILGHLIKIQVGAARGDTDTANHHAAAAERLADRQEAPLVHVLTAAFRTMRLAQRSNDPAEVAHAYRVVANDLSGAGMPGVEAGLFPLALLALRLRHHRPAPTDPELDWGPYHPWVQPLIDLARDSSAAARRAAADIPTPPADHLYDALWTVNAHTAIQLGDESLASRARTALEPFRGEIAGGVTAMITFGPVIDILAALDETFSR
;
A
#
# COMPACT_ATOMS: atom_id res chain seq x y z
N MET A 1 -40.91 -4.48 21.90
CA MET A 1 -40.61 -3.21 21.22
C MET A 1 -39.19 -2.82 21.57
N GLU A 2 -38.31 -2.69 20.58
CA GLU A 2 -36.97 -2.13 20.81
C GLU A 2 -37.10 -0.60 20.92
N ILE A 3 -36.46 -0.01 21.93
CA ILE A 3 -36.52 1.43 22.21
C ILE A 3 -35.12 1.98 21.97
N LEU A 4 -35.02 3.14 21.33
CA LEU A 4 -33.77 3.90 21.19
C LEU A 4 -33.86 5.18 22.02
N VAL A 5 -32.83 5.44 22.81
CA VAL A 5 -32.74 6.60 23.69
C VAL A 5 -31.51 7.39 23.33
N ARG A 6 -31.68 8.69 23.11
CA ARG A 6 -30.58 9.62 22.85
C ARG A 6 -30.47 10.66 23.94
N VAL A 7 -29.26 10.83 24.48
CA VAL A 7 -28.92 11.78 25.54
C VAL A 7 -27.65 12.58 25.24
N LEU A 8 -26.95 12.32 24.12
CA LEU A 8 -25.82 13.12 23.63
C LEU A 8 -26.33 14.40 22.91
N GLY A 9 -27.19 15.13 23.60
CA GLY A 9 -28.05 16.19 23.11
C GLY A 9 -29.31 16.26 23.99
N PRO A 10 -30.42 16.85 23.54
CA PRO A 10 -31.69 16.78 24.28
C PRO A 10 -32.18 15.31 24.39
N ILE A 11 -32.84 14.97 25.51
CA ILE A 11 -33.38 13.62 25.71
C ILE A 11 -34.47 13.34 24.67
N THR A 12 -34.23 12.34 23.82
CA THR A 12 -35.22 11.82 22.87
C THR A 12 -35.35 10.31 23.01
N VAL A 13 -36.58 9.82 22.84
CA VAL A 13 -36.89 8.39 22.90
C VAL A 13 -37.72 8.04 21.68
N THR A 14 -37.32 7.01 20.95
CA THR A 14 -38.04 6.51 19.77
C THR A 14 -38.26 5.01 19.87
N ASP A 15 -39.24 4.48 19.13
CA ASP A 15 -39.37 3.04 18.90
C ASP A 15 -38.41 2.56 17.79
N ALA A 16 -38.50 1.27 17.47
CA ALA A 16 -37.69 0.60 16.44
C ALA A 16 -37.95 1.18 15.03
N GLU A 17 -39.14 1.72 14.78
CA GLU A 17 -39.50 2.38 13.52
C GLU A 17 -39.11 3.87 13.49
N GLY A 18 -38.45 4.37 14.54
CA GLY A 18 -38.00 5.76 14.66
C GLY A 18 -39.10 6.74 15.03
N ARG A 19 -40.28 6.28 15.45
CA ARG A 19 -41.39 7.15 15.87
C ARG A 19 -41.14 7.66 17.29
N PRO A 20 -41.39 8.95 17.57
CA PRO A 20 -41.13 9.54 18.88
C PRO A 20 -42.07 8.99 19.96
N ILE A 21 -41.50 8.59 21.09
CA ILE A 21 -42.22 8.18 22.30
C ILE A 21 -42.30 9.37 23.25
N ALA A 22 -43.52 9.78 23.59
CA ALA A 22 -43.75 10.93 24.45
C ALA A 22 -43.44 10.60 25.93
N VAL A 23 -42.21 10.88 26.35
CA VAL A 23 -41.71 10.74 27.74
C VAL A 23 -42.33 11.78 28.69
N GLY A 24 -42.92 12.85 28.11
CA GLY A 24 -43.70 13.84 28.85
C GLY A 24 -42.90 15.04 29.35
N SER A 25 -43.26 15.53 30.55
CA SER A 25 -42.75 16.77 31.14
C SER A 25 -41.24 16.74 31.39
N ARG A 26 -40.61 17.92 31.51
CA ARG A 26 -39.17 18.06 31.81
C ARG A 26 -38.74 17.23 33.02
N ARG A 27 -39.50 17.30 34.13
CA ARG A 27 -39.22 16.51 35.35
C ARG A 27 -39.26 14.99 35.14
N ARG A 28 -40.10 14.49 34.23
CA ARG A 28 -40.13 13.06 33.86
C ARG A 28 -38.92 12.67 33.02
N ARG A 29 -38.51 13.54 32.10
CA ARG A 29 -37.28 13.35 31.33
C ARG A 29 -36.04 13.42 32.21
N GLU A 30 -36.03 14.28 33.22
CA GLU A 30 -34.98 14.37 34.23
C GLU A 30 -34.84 13.07 35.04
N LEU A 31 -35.96 12.51 35.52
CA LEU A 31 -35.98 11.19 36.17
C LEU A 31 -35.44 10.09 35.25
N LEU A 32 -35.88 10.06 33.99
CA LEU A 32 -35.38 9.11 33.00
C LEU A 32 -33.87 9.30 32.76
N GLY A 33 -33.41 10.53 32.58
CA GLY A 33 -32.01 10.90 32.41
C GLY A 33 -31.14 10.44 33.57
N ARG A 34 -31.63 10.60 34.80
CA ARG A 34 -30.95 10.15 36.01
C ARG A 34 -30.80 8.64 36.09
N LEU A 35 -31.82 7.89 35.67
CA LEU A 35 -31.77 6.43 35.59
C LEU A 35 -30.86 5.94 34.45
N ILE A 36 -30.80 6.66 33.32
CA ILE A 36 -29.86 6.40 32.23
C ILE A 36 -28.42 6.55 32.73
N ALA A 37 -28.10 7.69 33.38
CA ALA A 37 -26.77 7.97 33.94
C ALA A 37 -26.33 6.95 35.01
N ALA A 38 -27.28 6.25 35.64
CA ALA A 38 -26.97 5.17 36.58
C ALA A 38 -26.39 3.92 35.90
N GLY A 39 -26.53 3.76 34.58
CA GLY A 39 -25.96 2.64 33.82
C GLY A 39 -26.55 1.28 34.19
N GLY A 40 -27.83 1.25 34.57
CA GLY A 40 -28.52 0.02 35.02
C GLY A 40 -28.33 -0.32 36.50
N ARG A 41 -27.59 0.49 37.26
CA ARG A 41 -27.55 0.38 38.73
C ARG A 41 -28.86 0.90 39.34
N VAL A 42 -29.22 0.35 40.49
CA VAL A 42 -30.41 0.78 41.25
C VAL A 42 -30.16 2.19 41.81
N VAL A 43 -31.10 3.10 41.57
CA VAL A 43 -31.13 4.41 42.22
C VAL A 43 -32.23 4.39 43.28
N SER A 44 -31.88 4.66 44.53
CA SER A 44 -32.83 4.62 45.64
C SER A 44 -33.86 5.74 45.52
N LEU A 45 -35.07 5.52 46.04
CA LEU A 45 -36.12 6.55 46.03
C LEU A 45 -35.70 7.85 46.74
N PRO A 46 -35.02 7.83 47.91
CA PRO A 46 -34.51 9.06 48.53
C PRO A 46 -33.55 9.82 47.61
N LEU A 47 -32.60 9.13 46.97
CA LEU A 47 -31.64 9.77 46.07
C LEU A 47 -32.31 10.36 44.84
N LEU A 48 -33.35 9.70 44.30
CA LEU A 48 -34.15 10.26 43.19
C LEU A 48 -34.93 11.51 43.61
N VAL A 49 -35.36 11.60 44.87
CA VAL A 49 -36.00 12.80 45.40
C VAL A 49 -34.95 13.91 45.53
N ASP A 50 -33.82 13.64 46.17
CA ASP A 50 -32.75 14.62 46.37
C ASP A 50 -32.17 15.13 45.03
N ASP A 51 -32.07 14.26 44.02
CA ASP A 51 -31.56 14.62 42.68
C ASP A 51 -32.55 15.44 41.85
N LEU A 52 -33.85 15.44 42.21
CA LEU A 52 -34.91 16.17 41.50
C LEU A 52 -35.31 17.48 42.21
N TRP A 53 -35.16 17.57 43.53
CA TRP A 53 -35.56 18.73 44.30
C TRP A 53 -34.47 19.16 45.28
N ASP A 54 -34.15 20.46 45.27
CA ASP A 54 -33.29 21.06 46.30
C ASP A 54 -34.01 21.11 47.67
N ASP A 55 -35.32 21.39 47.64
CA ASP A 55 -36.23 21.34 48.81
C ASP A 55 -37.46 20.47 48.46
N PRO A 56 -37.46 19.17 48.84
CA PRO A 56 -38.48 18.24 48.40
C PRO A 56 -39.81 18.44 49.15
N PRO A 57 -40.95 18.62 48.45
CA PRO A 57 -42.23 18.68 49.11
C PRO A 57 -42.58 17.33 49.78
N PRO A 58 -43.47 17.31 50.79
CA PRO A 58 -43.90 16.06 51.44
C PRO A 58 -44.43 15.00 50.48
N THR A 59 -44.91 15.41 49.30
CA THR A 59 -45.45 14.53 48.25
C THR A 59 -44.40 14.00 47.26
N ALA A 60 -43.12 14.41 47.36
CA ALA A 60 -42.08 14.13 46.36
C ALA A 60 -41.93 12.62 46.04
N ALA A 61 -41.88 11.78 47.07
CA ALA A 61 -41.82 10.32 46.92
C ALA A 61 -43.03 9.74 46.16
N GLY A 62 -44.23 10.31 46.37
CA GLY A 62 -45.42 9.97 45.61
C GLY A 62 -45.31 10.42 44.15
N THR A 63 -44.82 11.63 43.91
CA THR A 63 -44.60 12.18 42.57
C THR A 63 -43.60 11.35 41.75
N VAL A 64 -42.49 10.89 42.35
CA VAL A 64 -41.54 9.98 41.67
C VAL A 64 -42.23 8.68 41.25
N ARG A 65 -43.05 8.07 42.12
CA ARG A 65 -43.80 6.85 41.79
C ARG A 65 -44.76 7.08 40.63
N THR A 66 -45.44 8.24 40.58
CA THR A 66 -46.28 8.65 39.46
C THR A 66 -45.47 8.79 38.17
N PHE A 67 -44.33 9.48 38.21
CA PHE A 67 -43.46 9.62 37.05
C PHE A 67 -42.95 8.26 36.55
N VAL A 68 -42.54 7.35 37.43
CA VAL A 68 -42.15 5.98 37.05
C VAL A 68 -43.33 5.24 36.39
N SER A 69 -44.54 5.35 36.94
CA SER A 69 -45.73 4.72 36.37
C SER A 69 -46.04 5.24 34.95
N GLU A 70 -45.91 6.54 34.73
CA GLU A 70 -46.13 7.16 33.43
C GLU A 70 -45.03 6.83 32.41
N LEU A 71 -43.76 6.83 32.83
CA LEU A 71 -42.64 6.40 31.99
C LEU A 71 -42.82 4.95 31.56
N ARG A 72 -43.19 4.07 32.49
CA ARG A 72 -43.52 2.67 32.20
C ARG A 72 -44.63 2.51 31.17
N ARG A 73 -45.69 3.33 31.26
CA ARG A 73 -46.79 3.32 30.28
C ARG A 73 -46.35 3.81 28.90
N ALA A 74 -45.46 4.81 28.85
CA ALA A 74 -44.94 5.35 27.60
C ALA A 74 -43.97 4.39 26.91
N LEU A 75 -43.09 3.74 27.68
CA LEU A 75 -42.05 2.83 27.17
C LEU A 75 -42.60 1.42 26.88
N GLU A 76 -43.66 1.00 27.57
CA GLU A 76 -44.26 -0.33 27.42
C GLU A 76 -45.77 -0.22 27.14
N PRO A 77 -46.18 0.29 25.96
CA PRO A 77 -47.60 0.55 25.65
C PRO A 77 -48.45 -0.72 25.63
N ASP A 78 -47.88 -1.86 25.22
CA ASP A 78 -48.55 -3.16 25.13
C ASP A 78 -48.57 -3.91 26.48
N ARG A 79 -48.07 -3.29 27.56
CA ARG A 79 -48.01 -3.94 28.86
C ARG A 79 -49.41 -4.07 29.47
N GLY A 80 -49.84 -5.31 29.70
CA GLY A 80 -51.09 -5.62 30.41
C GLY A 80 -51.17 -5.02 31.83
N PRO A 81 -52.38 -4.82 32.37
CA PRO A 81 -52.55 -4.35 33.75
C PRO A 81 -51.88 -5.29 34.76
N ARG A 82 -51.24 -4.72 35.80
CA ARG A 82 -50.62 -5.44 36.94
C ARG A 82 -49.45 -6.38 36.60
N THR A 83 -48.88 -6.32 35.40
CA THR A 83 -47.63 -7.03 35.08
C THR A 83 -46.39 -6.19 35.44
N CYS A 84 -45.28 -6.88 35.75
CA CYS A 84 -44.02 -6.23 36.06
C CYS A 84 -43.48 -5.45 34.85
N SER A 85 -42.84 -4.31 35.10
CA SER A 85 -42.11 -3.60 34.04
C SER A 85 -40.77 -4.27 33.80
N HIS A 86 -40.44 -4.48 32.54
CA HIS A 86 -39.15 -5.01 32.10
C HIS A 86 -38.17 -3.88 31.72
N THR A 87 -38.66 -2.64 31.56
CA THR A 87 -37.87 -1.47 31.15
C THR A 87 -37.41 -0.64 32.36
N ILE A 88 -38.30 -0.38 33.32
CA ILE A 88 -37.94 0.29 34.58
C ILE A 88 -38.35 -0.65 35.71
N GLU A 89 -37.40 -1.40 36.24
CA GLU A 89 -37.61 -2.38 37.30
C GLU A 89 -37.67 -1.69 38.66
N THR A 90 -38.58 -2.11 39.54
CA THR A 90 -38.51 -1.74 40.97
C THR A 90 -37.61 -2.75 41.65
N VAL A 91 -36.48 -2.32 42.22
CA VAL A 91 -35.53 -3.19 42.92
C VAL A 91 -35.38 -2.69 44.36
N GLY A 92 -35.89 -3.46 45.33
CA GLY A 92 -35.93 -3.02 46.73
C GLY A 92 -36.72 -1.72 46.90
N THR A 93 -36.07 -0.69 47.44
CA THR A 93 -36.64 0.65 47.65
C THR A 93 -36.31 1.65 46.53
N GLY A 94 -35.80 1.18 45.39
CA GLY A 94 -35.36 2.01 44.28
C GLY A 94 -35.81 1.51 42.91
N TYR A 95 -35.26 2.14 41.87
CA TYR A 95 -35.56 1.84 40.48
C TYR A 95 -34.29 1.65 39.66
N ALA A 96 -34.32 0.74 38.69
CA ALA A 96 -33.24 0.51 37.74
C ALA A 96 -33.78 0.50 36.31
N LEU A 97 -33.07 1.15 35.39
CA LEU A 97 -33.36 1.08 33.97
C LEU A 97 -32.76 -0.21 33.39
N ARG A 98 -33.59 -1.00 32.72
CA ARG A 98 -33.27 -2.30 32.13
C ARG A 98 -33.43 -2.26 30.61
N ILE A 99 -32.83 -1.24 30.00
CA ILE A 99 -32.72 -1.11 28.54
C ILE A 99 -31.33 -1.60 28.12
N PRO A 100 -31.19 -2.35 27.00
CA PRO A 100 -29.90 -2.73 26.47
C PRO A 100 -28.97 -1.51 26.30
N ARG A 101 -27.69 -1.65 26.64
CA ARG A 101 -26.71 -0.55 26.48
C ARG A 101 -26.63 -0.03 25.05
N ALA A 102 -26.73 -0.92 24.06
CA ALA A 102 -26.71 -0.58 22.64
C ALA A 102 -27.88 0.33 22.20
N ALA A 103 -28.97 0.35 22.96
CA ALA A 103 -30.14 1.20 22.72
C ALA A 103 -29.98 2.63 23.27
N ILE A 104 -28.92 2.92 24.04
CA ILE A 104 -28.65 4.24 24.61
C ILE A 104 -27.36 4.78 23.98
N ASP A 105 -27.45 5.89 23.26
CA ASP A 105 -26.32 6.51 22.54
C ASP A 105 -25.09 6.74 23.43
N ALA A 106 -25.25 7.30 24.64
CA ALA A 106 -24.15 7.53 25.57
C ALA A 106 -23.45 6.24 26.02
N HIS A 107 -24.19 5.15 26.20
CA HIS A 107 -23.61 3.85 26.56
C HIS A 107 -22.95 3.18 25.36
N ARG A 108 -23.57 3.25 24.18
CA ARG A 108 -22.98 2.78 22.92
C ARG A 108 -21.67 3.52 22.63
N PHE A 109 -21.65 4.84 22.79
CA PHE A 109 -20.45 5.66 22.65
C PHE A 109 -19.32 5.21 23.58
N GLU A 110 -19.64 5.03 24.88
CA GLU A 110 -18.69 4.54 25.87
C GLU A 110 -18.16 3.14 25.54
N ASP A 111 -19.03 2.24 25.09
CA ASP A 111 -18.66 0.87 24.71
C ASP A 111 -17.79 0.86 23.44
N THR A 112 -18.06 1.73 22.46
CA THR A 112 -17.19 1.95 21.30
C THR A 112 -15.80 2.40 21.74
N LEU A 113 -15.69 3.38 22.65
CA LEU A 113 -14.39 3.85 23.17
C LEU A 113 -13.58 2.75 23.86
N ARG A 114 -14.26 1.81 24.54
CA ARG A 114 -13.60 0.65 25.14
C ARG A 114 -13.14 -0.35 24.08
N ALA A 115 -13.98 -0.62 23.08
CA ALA A 115 -13.75 -1.65 22.08
C ALA A 115 -12.64 -1.30 21.07
N VAL A 116 -12.37 -0.01 20.83
CA VAL A 116 -11.38 0.41 19.83
C VAL A 116 -9.91 0.26 20.27
N ARG A 117 -9.63 0.01 21.56
CA ARG A 117 -8.26 0.01 22.10
C ARG A 117 -7.32 -0.99 21.42
N ASP A 118 -7.83 -2.15 21.03
CA ASP A 118 -7.03 -3.25 20.45
C ASP A 118 -7.26 -3.41 18.93
N GLN A 119 -7.92 -2.43 18.30
CA GLN A 119 -8.25 -2.50 16.87
C GLN A 119 -7.17 -1.86 16.01
N ARG A 120 -7.17 -2.24 14.72
CA ARG A 120 -6.35 -1.57 13.71
C ARG A 120 -6.76 -0.10 13.57
N ARG A 121 -5.80 0.78 13.32
CA ARG A 121 -6.00 2.25 13.23
C ARG A 121 -7.11 2.66 12.25
N ASP A 122 -7.24 1.97 11.11
CA ASP A 122 -8.30 2.24 10.13
C ASP A 122 -9.70 2.01 10.70
N ARG A 123 -9.88 0.95 11.49
CA ARG A 123 -11.14 0.64 12.18
C ARG A 123 -11.42 1.58 13.33
N VAL A 124 -10.38 1.95 14.09
CA VAL A 124 -10.46 2.97 15.15
C VAL A 124 -10.99 4.28 14.60
N ALA A 125 -10.38 4.79 13.52
CA ALA A 125 -10.77 6.05 12.90
C ALA A 125 -12.23 6.01 12.40
N ALA A 126 -12.64 4.93 11.74
CA ALA A 126 -14.01 4.77 11.25
C ALA A 126 -15.04 4.70 12.40
N ALA A 127 -14.81 3.84 13.38
CA ALA A 127 -15.72 3.63 14.51
C ALA A 127 -15.89 4.91 15.35
N LEU A 128 -14.80 5.64 15.62
CA LEU A 128 -14.85 6.89 16.37
C LEU A 128 -15.47 8.03 15.56
N THR A 129 -15.33 8.03 14.23
CA THR A 129 -16.03 9.00 13.36
C THR A 129 -17.54 8.82 13.45
N GLU A 130 -18.02 7.58 13.37
CA GLU A 130 -19.44 7.25 13.52
C GLU A 130 -19.94 7.62 14.92
N ALA A 131 -19.23 7.19 15.97
CA ALA A 131 -19.63 7.45 17.35
C ALA A 131 -19.68 8.95 17.68
N LEU A 132 -18.70 9.74 17.20
CA LEU A 132 -18.71 11.20 17.39
C LEU A 132 -19.86 11.88 16.64
N SER A 133 -20.34 11.30 15.52
CA SER A 133 -21.47 11.86 14.76
C SER A 133 -22.82 11.75 15.50
N GLU A 134 -22.91 10.91 16.53
CA GLU A 134 -24.10 10.75 17.36
C GLU A 134 -24.35 11.96 18.26
N TRP A 135 -23.30 12.72 18.57
CA TRP A 135 -23.38 13.93 19.38
C TRP A 135 -24.12 15.03 18.63
N LYS A 136 -25.22 15.52 19.20
CA LYS A 136 -26.07 16.60 18.65
C LYS A 136 -25.99 17.90 19.46
N GLY A 137 -25.13 17.95 20.48
CA GLY A 137 -24.92 19.12 21.32
C GLY A 137 -24.47 18.72 22.72
N GLU A 138 -24.70 19.61 23.69
CA GLU A 138 -24.45 19.34 25.11
C GLU A 138 -25.30 18.14 25.57
N PRO A 139 -24.72 17.15 26.28
CA PRO A 139 -25.49 16.04 26.80
C PRO A 139 -26.63 16.50 27.72
N TYR A 140 -27.82 15.94 27.54
CA TYR A 140 -29.04 16.31 28.26
C TYR A 140 -29.39 17.80 28.15
N ALA A 141 -29.23 18.42 26.97
CA ALA A 141 -29.39 19.87 26.76
C ALA A 141 -30.78 20.43 27.17
N ASP A 142 -31.82 19.60 27.25
CA ASP A 142 -33.18 20.03 27.61
C ASP A 142 -33.47 20.04 29.12
N LEU A 143 -32.48 19.70 29.94
CA LEU A 143 -32.57 19.68 31.40
C LEU A 143 -31.87 20.87 32.05
N GLU A 144 -32.42 21.31 33.19
CA GLU A 144 -31.80 22.33 34.03
C GLU A 144 -30.58 21.78 34.78
N PRO A 145 -29.54 22.60 35.02
CA PRO A 145 -28.36 22.17 35.76
C PRO A 145 -28.69 21.69 37.17
N SER A 146 -28.24 20.48 37.51
CA SER A 146 -28.30 19.91 38.86
C SER A 146 -26.95 19.25 39.19
N PRO A 147 -26.65 18.97 40.48
CA PRO A 147 -25.35 18.41 40.87
C PRO A 147 -25.01 17.08 40.17
N TRP A 148 -25.99 16.19 40.01
CA TRP A 148 -25.77 14.92 39.30
C TRP A 148 -25.57 15.16 37.80
N LEU A 149 -26.32 16.08 37.21
CA LEU A 149 -26.26 16.35 35.78
C LEU A 149 -24.94 17.01 35.39
N MET A 150 -24.44 17.95 36.19
CA MET A 150 -23.13 18.57 35.96
C MET A 150 -21.99 17.57 35.99
N ARG A 151 -22.02 16.62 36.94
CA ARG A 151 -21.04 15.52 36.97
C ARG A 151 -21.13 14.64 35.73
N GLU A 152 -22.33 14.30 35.30
CA GLU A 152 -22.52 13.45 34.12
C GLU A 152 -22.14 14.17 32.81
N ARG A 153 -22.51 15.45 32.66
CA ARG A 153 -22.06 16.27 31.52
C ARG A 153 -20.55 16.38 31.46
N ALA A 154 -19.87 16.59 32.60
CA ALA A 154 -18.42 16.63 32.67
C ALA A 154 -17.80 15.27 32.26
N ARG A 155 -18.33 14.16 32.78
CA ARG A 155 -17.88 12.80 32.43
C ARG A 155 -18.03 12.52 30.94
N LEU A 156 -19.19 12.83 30.35
CA LEU A 156 -19.43 12.62 28.92
C LEU A 156 -18.55 13.53 28.06
N THR A 157 -18.36 14.79 28.45
CA THR A 157 -17.49 15.74 27.74
C THR A 157 -16.02 15.29 27.75
N GLU A 158 -15.56 14.68 28.84
CA GLU A 158 -14.23 14.05 28.90
C GLU A 158 -14.13 12.88 27.91
N LEU A 159 -15.14 12.00 27.86
CA LEU A 159 -15.17 10.90 26.90
C LEU A 159 -15.20 11.40 25.45
N HIS A 160 -15.96 12.47 25.16
CA HIS A 160 -15.95 13.11 23.85
C HIS A 160 -14.55 13.60 23.48
N SER A 161 -13.89 14.32 24.39
CA SER A 161 -12.54 14.83 24.20
C SER A 161 -11.55 13.69 23.92
N ARG A 162 -11.63 12.60 24.70
CA ARG A 162 -10.77 11.43 24.50
C ARG A 162 -11.02 10.74 23.16
N ALA A 163 -12.27 10.70 22.70
CA ALA A 163 -12.63 10.14 21.40
C ALA A 163 -12.08 10.97 20.24
N VAL A 164 -12.12 12.30 20.34
CA VAL A 164 -11.53 13.21 19.35
C VAL A 164 -10.02 12.97 19.27
N GLU A 165 -9.33 12.90 20.41
CA GLU A 165 -7.90 12.60 20.48
C GLU A 165 -7.56 11.24 19.83
N LEU A 166 -8.23 10.16 20.24
CA LEU A 166 -8.00 8.81 19.71
C LEU A 166 -8.27 8.73 18.20
N ARG A 167 -9.29 9.43 17.71
CA ARG A 167 -9.59 9.52 16.27
C ARG A 167 -8.47 10.26 15.54
N ALA A 168 -8.00 11.37 16.08
CA ALA A 168 -6.91 12.16 15.51
C ALA A 168 -5.60 11.38 15.49
N GLU A 169 -5.23 10.73 16.59
CA GLU A 169 -4.08 9.81 16.70
C GLU A 169 -4.14 8.75 15.58
N ALA A 170 -5.28 8.07 15.45
CA ALA A 170 -5.46 7.03 14.45
C ALA A 170 -5.37 7.56 12.99
N LEU A 171 -5.88 8.76 12.73
CA LEU A 171 -5.80 9.39 11.41
C LEU A 171 -4.39 9.91 11.08
N LEU A 172 -3.66 10.41 12.07
CA LEU A 172 -2.27 10.84 11.95
C LEU A 172 -1.34 9.64 11.68
N ASP A 173 -1.54 8.52 12.38
CA ASP A 173 -0.85 7.24 12.13
C ASP A 173 -1.09 6.69 10.71
N LEU A 174 -2.18 7.12 10.07
CA LEU A 174 -2.55 6.74 8.70
C LEU A 174 -2.11 7.79 7.66
N GLY A 175 -1.40 8.85 8.06
CA GLY A 175 -0.92 9.91 7.17
C GLY A 175 -2.01 10.88 6.71
N ARG A 176 -3.13 10.97 7.44
CA ARG A 176 -4.32 11.79 7.08
C ARG A 176 -4.47 13.05 7.93
N GLY A 177 -3.39 13.53 8.53
CA GLY A 177 -3.38 14.67 9.46
C GLY A 177 -3.74 16.02 8.84
N ALA A 178 -3.45 16.24 7.56
CA ALA A 178 -3.60 17.56 6.94
C ALA A 178 -5.05 18.10 7.01
N ALA A 179 -6.05 17.23 6.85
CA ALA A 179 -7.46 17.61 6.93
C ALA A 179 -7.94 17.91 8.36
N LEU A 180 -7.19 17.48 9.39
CA LEU A 180 -7.54 17.66 10.79
C LEU A 180 -7.13 19.03 11.35
N VAL A 181 -6.29 19.79 10.64
CA VAL A 181 -5.73 21.05 11.15
C VAL A 181 -6.82 22.02 11.65
N PRO A 182 -7.90 22.32 10.90
CA PRO A 182 -8.92 23.26 11.39
C PRO A 182 -9.69 22.72 12.60
N GLU A 183 -9.94 21.41 12.66
CA GLU A 183 -10.65 20.77 13.76
C GLU A 183 -9.80 20.78 15.04
N LEU A 184 -8.52 20.43 14.93
CA LEU A 184 -7.60 20.38 16.06
C LEU A 184 -7.24 21.78 16.57
N ASP A 185 -7.23 22.80 15.69
CA ASP A 185 -7.08 24.20 16.08
C ASP A 185 -8.29 24.69 16.92
N ALA A 186 -9.51 24.36 16.50
CA ALA A 186 -10.70 24.64 17.30
C ALA A 186 -10.70 23.84 18.62
N PHE A 187 -10.26 22.58 18.59
CA PHE A 187 -10.21 21.71 19.76
C PHE A 187 -9.19 22.18 20.81
N THR A 188 -7.99 22.60 20.39
CA THR A 188 -6.96 23.19 21.26
C THR A 188 -7.41 24.54 21.83
N THR A 189 -8.14 25.35 21.05
CA THR A 189 -8.71 26.60 21.52
C THR A 189 -9.75 26.37 22.63
N ALA A 190 -10.59 25.34 22.49
CA ALA A 190 -11.59 24.95 23.48
C ALA A 190 -10.97 24.26 24.72
N HIS A 191 -9.86 23.54 24.56
CA HIS A 191 -9.20 22.77 25.61
C HIS A 191 -7.71 23.11 25.74
N PRO A 192 -7.34 24.38 26.02
CA PRO A 192 -5.95 24.84 25.98
C PRO A 192 -5.05 24.20 27.04
N TRP A 193 -5.62 23.54 28.06
CA TRP A 193 -4.90 22.82 29.11
C TRP A 193 -4.55 21.37 28.74
N ARG A 194 -5.03 20.85 27.60
CA ARG A 194 -4.74 19.47 27.15
C ARG A 194 -3.48 19.45 26.29
N GLU A 195 -2.40 18.90 26.83
CA GLU A 195 -1.14 18.73 26.10
C GLU A 195 -1.30 17.88 24.83
N SER A 196 -2.04 16.76 24.92
CA SER A 196 -2.37 15.87 23.81
C SER A 196 -2.95 16.63 22.60
N ALA A 197 -3.84 17.59 22.84
CA ALA A 197 -4.45 18.39 21.78
C ALA A 197 -3.40 19.21 21.01
N TRP A 198 -2.42 19.79 21.72
CA TRP A 198 -1.33 20.55 21.12
C TRP A 198 -0.39 19.66 20.30
N VAL A 199 -0.03 18.48 20.84
CA VAL A 199 0.79 17.48 20.14
C VAL A 199 0.13 17.07 18.82
N LEU A 200 -1.17 16.74 18.85
CA LEU A 200 -1.93 16.33 17.66
C LEU A 200 -2.01 17.45 16.62
N LEU A 201 -2.24 18.70 17.03
CA LEU A 201 -2.26 19.85 16.12
C LEU A 201 -0.88 20.07 15.46
N CYS A 202 0.20 20.00 16.23
CA CYS A 202 1.56 20.15 15.69
C CYS A 202 1.90 19.05 14.69
N HIS A 203 1.54 17.79 14.99
CA HIS A 203 1.74 16.66 14.08
C HIS A 203 0.91 16.82 12.79
N ALA A 204 -0.35 17.24 12.90
CA ALA A 204 -1.22 17.52 11.76
C ALA A 204 -0.65 18.63 10.86
N LEU A 205 -0.16 19.73 11.46
CA LEU A 205 0.51 20.82 10.74
C LEU A 205 1.77 20.33 10.02
N TYR A 206 2.57 19.46 10.67
CA TYR A 206 3.75 18.87 10.05
C TYR A 206 3.42 17.95 8.85
N GLN A 207 2.35 17.14 8.94
CA GLN A 207 1.85 16.33 7.81
C GLN A 207 1.26 17.18 6.68
N ALA A 208 0.81 18.41 6.97
CA ALA A 208 0.32 19.36 5.99
C ALA A 208 1.44 20.18 5.30
N ASP A 209 2.71 19.76 5.42
CA ASP A 209 3.90 20.49 4.95
C ASP A 209 4.09 21.88 5.60
N ARG A 210 3.45 22.14 6.74
CA ARG A 210 3.54 23.42 7.48
C ARG A 210 4.49 23.30 8.68
N GLN A 211 5.73 22.89 8.43
CA GLN A 211 6.72 22.65 9.49
C GLN A 211 6.99 23.87 10.38
N VAL A 212 7.09 25.07 9.78
CA VAL A 212 7.31 26.32 10.53
C VAL A 212 6.15 26.59 11.48
N ASP A 213 4.91 26.37 11.03
CA ASP A 213 3.72 26.56 11.85
C ASP A 213 3.66 25.50 12.97
N ALA A 214 4.02 24.25 12.68
CA ALA A 214 4.09 23.19 13.69
C ALA A 214 5.05 23.55 14.84
N LEU A 215 6.26 24.00 14.53
CA LEU A 215 7.25 24.41 15.54
C LEU A 215 6.83 25.69 16.28
N THR A 216 6.14 26.61 15.59
CA THR A 216 5.61 27.84 16.22
C THR A 216 4.50 27.51 17.21
N THR A 217 3.57 26.64 16.82
CA THR A 217 2.49 26.13 17.69
C THR A 217 3.05 25.38 18.90
N LEU A 218 4.12 24.60 18.73
CA LEU A 218 4.78 23.86 19.81
C LEU A 218 5.38 24.82 20.86
N ARG A 219 6.03 25.90 20.43
CA ARG A 219 6.53 26.96 21.33
C ARG A 219 5.41 27.70 22.04
N ALA A 220 4.33 28.01 21.33
CA ALA A 220 3.14 28.65 21.91
C ALA A 220 2.47 27.74 22.95
N ALA A 221 2.41 26.42 22.70
CA ALA A 221 1.87 25.44 23.62
C ALA A 221 2.67 25.40 24.94
N ARG A 222 4.02 25.32 24.87
CA ARG A 222 4.88 25.35 26.07
C ARG A 222 4.66 26.60 26.91
N THR A 223 4.68 27.77 26.27
CA THR A 223 4.45 29.06 26.93
C THR A 223 3.08 29.08 27.60
N ARG A 224 2.04 28.61 26.92
CA ARG A 224 0.66 28.65 27.42
C ARG A 224 0.39 27.63 28.54
N LEU A 225 0.97 26.43 28.46
CA LEU A 225 0.86 25.41 29.51
C LEU A 225 1.58 25.85 30.78
N LEU A 226 2.78 26.41 30.64
CA LEU A 226 3.58 26.91 31.76
C LEU A 226 2.98 28.18 32.38
N ASP A 227 2.79 29.24 31.59
CA ASP A 227 2.42 30.56 32.12
C ASP A 227 0.98 30.63 32.65
N ARG A 228 0.05 29.90 32.02
CA ARG A 228 -1.39 29.98 32.35
C ARG A 228 -1.84 28.88 33.30
N PHE A 229 -1.21 27.71 33.26
CA PHE A 229 -1.65 26.53 34.03
C PHE A 229 -0.58 25.98 34.97
N GLY A 230 0.67 26.49 34.94
CA GLY A 230 1.76 26.02 35.78
C GLY A 230 2.19 24.58 35.47
N LEU A 231 1.84 24.08 34.29
CA LEU A 231 2.18 22.73 33.84
C LEU A 231 3.51 22.79 33.10
N ASP A 232 4.51 22.04 33.58
CA ASP A 232 5.73 21.85 32.83
C ASP A 232 5.43 20.98 31.59
N ALA A 233 6.02 21.33 30.45
CA ALA A 233 5.77 20.61 29.20
C ALA A 233 6.29 19.17 29.34
N ALA A 234 5.43 18.16 29.19
CA ALA A 234 5.87 16.78 29.34
C ALA A 234 6.77 16.34 28.16
N ASP A 235 7.44 15.20 28.35
CA ASP A 235 8.36 14.56 27.38
C ASP A 235 7.76 14.43 25.95
N SER A 236 6.43 14.48 25.81
CA SER A 236 5.73 14.29 24.55
C SER A 236 5.90 15.45 23.55
N LEU A 237 5.92 16.71 24.02
CA LEU A 237 6.19 17.88 23.18
C LEU A 237 7.66 17.91 22.74
N ASP A 238 8.58 17.56 23.64
CA ASP A 238 10.01 17.49 23.34
C ASP A 238 10.36 16.34 22.40
N HIS A 239 9.67 15.21 22.51
CA HIS A 239 9.81 14.10 21.58
C HIS A 239 9.31 14.48 20.19
N LEU A 240 8.14 15.11 20.08
CA LEU A 240 7.61 15.56 18.80
C LEU A 240 8.50 16.62 18.14
N GLU A 241 9.05 17.57 18.89
CA GLU A 241 9.99 18.56 18.33
C GLU A 241 11.25 17.88 17.77
N ARG A 242 11.83 16.92 18.49
CA ARG A 242 12.98 16.13 18.00
C ARG A 242 12.62 15.35 16.74
N ASP A 243 11.46 14.71 16.71
CA ASP A 243 11.02 13.94 15.55
C ASP A 243 10.76 14.84 14.32
N ILE A 244 10.18 16.04 14.52
CA ILE A 244 9.96 17.02 13.45
C ILE A 244 11.30 17.53 12.89
N LEU A 245 12.26 17.86 13.76
CA LEU A 245 13.58 18.35 13.34
C LEU A 245 14.40 17.24 12.66
N GLY A 246 14.30 16.00 13.15
CA GLY A 246 14.96 14.82 12.59
C GLY A 246 14.25 14.20 11.38
N ARG A 247 13.11 14.76 10.95
CA ARG A 247 12.25 14.23 9.87
C ARG A 247 11.92 12.75 10.05
N ALA A 248 11.54 12.37 11.26
CA ALA A 248 11.38 10.98 11.62
C ALA A 248 10.30 10.30 10.76
N PRO A 249 10.55 9.08 10.23
CA PRO A 249 9.69 8.42 9.26
C PRO A 249 8.27 8.14 9.78
N GLN A 250 8.10 7.93 11.08
CA GLN A 250 6.80 7.72 11.71
C GLN A 250 5.88 8.95 11.66
N LEU A 251 6.40 10.16 11.45
CA LEU A 251 5.58 11.37 11.37
C LEU A 251 4.89 11.53 10.01
N ARG A 252 5.41 10.89 8.97
CA ARG A 252 4.83 10.83 7.62
C ARG A 252 4.74 9.37 7.16
N PRO A 253 3.89 8.56 7.81
CA PRO A 253 3.61 7.24 7.29
C PRO A 253 2.97 7.43 5.92
N THR A 254 3.48 6.72 4.91
CA THR A 254 2.91 6.75 3.56
C THR A 254 1.42 6.42 3.68
N PRO A 255 0.50 7.29 3.23
CA PRO A 255 -0.93 7.07 3.44
C PRO A 255 -1.34 5.70 2.93
N ARG A 256 -2.06 4.91 3.73
CA ARG A 256 -2.63 3.65 3.24
C ARG A 256 -3.68 3.94 2.15
N ASP A 257 -3.59 3.20 1.07
CA ASP A 257 -4.18 3.47 -0.25
C ASP A 257 -5.72 3.47 -0.35
N GLU A 258 -6.43 3.10 0.72
CA GLU A 258 -7.90 3.09 0.72
C GLU A 258 -8.53 4.51 0.71
N ASP A 259 -7.81 5.56 1.12
CA ASP A 259 -8.42 6.87 1.36
C ASP A 259 -8.13 7.92 0.31
N ARG A 260 -6.99 7.82 -0.36
CA ARG A 260 -6.84 8.45 -1.68
C ARG A 260 -7.90 7.90 -2.62
N LEU A 261 -8.20 6.60 -2.51
CA LEU A 261 -9.28 5.96 -3.26
C LEU A 261 -10.66 6.53 -2.88
N ARG A 262 -11.02 6.69 -1.60
CA ARG A 262 -12.32 7.28 -1.19
C ARG A 262 -12.50 8.74 -1.65
N LEU A 263 -11.43 9.53 -1.64
CA LEU A 263 -11.46 10.92 -2.14
C LEU A 263 -11.56 10.99 -3.67
N LEU A 264 -10.96 10.03 -4.39
CA LEU A 264 -11.04 9.90 -5.85
C LEU A 264 -12.31 9.17 -6.35
N THR A 265 -13.03 8.45 -5.47
CA THR A 265 -14.20 7.60 -5.80
C THR A 265 -15.53 8.12 -5.26
N ARG A 266 -15.64 9.41 -4.95
CA ARG A 266 -16.93 10.05 -4.63
C ARG A 266 -17.79 10.23 -5.90
N THR A 267 -18.12 9.12 -6.55
CA THR A 267 -19.13 8.96 -7.60
C THR A 267 -19.89 7.68 -7.32
N GLU A 268 -20.77 7.72 -6.32
CA GLU A 268 -21.81 6.70 -6.07
C GLU A 268 -22.78 6.52 -7.25
N ALA A 269 -22.63 7.32 -8.32
CA ALA A 269 -23.40 7.24 -9.55
C ALA A 269 -22.81 6.29 -10.64
N THR A 270 -21.60 5.73 -10.46
CA THR A 270 -20.96 4.89 -11.48
C THR A 270 -20.94 3.41 -11.10
N GLY A 271 -21.55 2.54 -11.92
CA GLY A 271 -21.65 1.09 -11.70
C GLY A 271 -20.31 0.37 -11.48
N ILE A 272 -20.37 -0.87 -10.94
CA ILE A 272 -19.21 -1.68 -10.49
C ILE A 272 -18.07 -1.72 -11.53
N TYR A 273 -18.39 -1.96 -12.81
CA TYR A 273 -17.40 -2.00 -13.88
C TYR A 273 -16.62 -0.69 -14.03
N THR A 274 -17.31 0.46 -14.03
CA THR A 274 -16.68 1.77 -14.23
C THR A 274 -15.73 2.10 -13.08
N ARG A 275 -16.09 1.72 -11.85
CA ARG A 275 -15.22 1.87 -10.68
C ARG A 275 -13.94 1.04 -10.83
N LEU A 276 -14.08 -0.26 -11.09
CA LEU A 276 -12.94 -1.19 -11.21
C LEU A 276 -12.04 -0.83 -12.41
N ARG A 277 -12.62 -0.46 -13.55
CA ARG A 277 -11.85 0.01 -14.73
C ARG A 277 -11.08 1.28 -14.42
N SER A 278 -11.68 2.22 -13.69
CA SER A 278 -11.02 3.48 -13.31
C SER A 278 -9.84 3.21 -12.37
N MET A 279 -9.97 2.28 -11.42
CA MET A 279 -8.85 1.84 -10.59
C MET A 279 -7.71 1.27 -11.42
N THR A 280 -8.00 0.40 -12.39
CA THR A 280 -6.99 -0.16 -13.29
C THR A 280 -6.32 0.90 -14.17
N THR A 281 -7.08 1.90 -14.63
CA THR A 281 -6.56 2.99 -15.46
C THR A 281 -5.63 3.92 -14.67
N VAL A 282 -6.04 4.29 -13.45
CA VAL A 282 -5.22 5.10 -12.53
C VAL A 282 -3.96 4.36 -12.12
N ALA A 283 -4.08 3.07 -11.80
CA ALA A 283 -2.93 2.20 -11.57
C ALA A 283 -1.97 2.21 -12.77
N GLY A 284 -2.52 2.15 -13.99
CA GLY A 284 -1.72 2.19 -15.20
C GLY A 284 -0.89 3.46 -15.35
N ALA A 285 -1.51 4.62 -15.13
CA ALA A 285 -0.80 5.91 -15.16
C ALA A 285 0.23 6.04 -14.03
N ALA A 286 -0.11 5.58 -12.82
CA ALA A 286 0.78 5.62 -11.66
C ALA A 286 2.05 4.76 -11.87
N ALA A 287 1.93 3.62 -12.55
CA ALA A 287 3.07 2.75 -12.84
C ALA A 287 4.16 3.44 -13.70
N LEU A 288 3.76 4.36 -14.59
CA LEU A 288 4.68 5.07 -15.49
C LEU A 288 5.52 6.13 -14.76
N THR A 289 5.01 6.65 -13.65
CA THR A 289 5.70 7.66 -12.83
C THR A 289 6.80 7.08 -11.94
N GLY A 290 6.90 5.75 -11.85
CA GLY A 290 7.90 5.05 -11.02
C GLY A 290 7.74 5.29 -9.51
N GLY A 291 8.71 4.85 -8.71
CA GLY A 291 8.66 5.12 -7.27
C GLY A 291 7.66 4.23 -6.50
N THR A 292 7.21 4.74 -5.36
CA THR A 292 6.12 4.13 -4.57
C THR A 292 4.83 3.98 -5.38
N ASN A 293 4.64 4.78 -6.42
CA ASN A 293 3.48 4.71 -7.31
C ASN A 293 3.43 3.41 -8.14
N LEU A 294 4.58 2.79 -8.45
CA LEU A 294 4.61 1.50 -9.15
C LEU A 294 4.12 0.36 -8.26
N VAL A 295 4.58 0.31 -6.99
CA VAL A 295 4.10 -0.67 -6.01
C VAL A 295 2.60 -0.50 -5.79
N LEU A 296 2.16 0.76 -5.65
CA LEU A 296 0.76 1.10 -5.52
C LEU A 296 -0.08 0.65 -6.72
N ALA A 297 0.40 0.91 -7.94
CA ALA A 297 -0.26 0.48 -9.17
C ALA A 297 -0.47 -1.04 -9.21
N GLN A 298 0.57 -1.80 -8.87
CA GLN A 298 0.49 -3.26 -8.83
C GLN A 298 -0.51 -3.77 -7.78
N GLN A 299 -0.53 -3.15 -6.60
CA GLN A 299 -1.50 -3.49 -5.54
C GLN A 299 -2.94 -3.15 -5.95
N GLN A 300 -3.16 -1.98 -6.55
CA GLN A 300 -4.47 -1.54 -7.05
C GLN A 300 -4.99 -2.46 -8.15
N ARG A 301 -4.14 -2.85 -9.10
CA ARG A 301 -4.50 -3.82 -10.15
C ARG A 301 -4.93 -5.15 -9.52
N ALA A 302 -4.17 -5.68 -8.57
CA ALA A 302 -4.50 -6.93 -7.91
C ALA A 302 -5.81 -6.85 -7.12
N ALA A 303 -6.04 -5.74 -6.41
CA ALA A 303 -7.28 -5.52 -5.66
C ALA A 303 -8.51 -5.45 -6.59
N ALA A 304 -8.39 -4.73 -7.72
CA ALA A 304 -9.47 -4.62 -8.71
C ALA A 304 -9.81 -5.98 -9.34
N VAL A 305 -8.80 -6.78 -9.69
CA VAL A 305 -8.99 -8.14 -10.23
C VAL A 305 -9.62 -9.06 -9.19
N ALA A 306 -9.18 -9.01 -7.92
CA ALA A 306 -9.75 -9.81 -6.85
C ALA A 306 -11.18 -9.40 -6.49
N GLU A 307 -11.56 -8.13 -6.63
CA GLU A 307 -12.94 -7.68 -6.49
C GLU A 307 -13.82 -8.13 -7.66
N ALA A 308 -13.32 -8.02 -8.89
CA ALA A 308 -14.03 -8.51 -10.07
C ALA A 308 -14.27 -10.02 -9.99
N GLU A 309 -13.26 -10.79 -9.57
CA GLU A 309 -13.40 -12.23 -9.43
C GLU A 309 -14.44 -12.62 -8.37
N ARG A 310 -14.54 -11.87 -7.26
CA ARG A 310 -15.53 -12.11 -6.20
C ARG A 310 -16.97 -11.88 -6.67
N SER A 311 -17.20 -11.13 -7.75
CA SER A 311 -18.55 -10.95 -8.28
C SER A 311 -19.09 -12.20 -8.99
N GLY A 312 -18.21 -13.17 -9.33
CA GLY A 312 -18.58 -14.38 -10.07
C GLY A 312 -18.88 -14.14 -11.55
N ASP A 313 -18.60 -12.94 -12.08
CA ASP A 313 -18.84 -12.57 -13.48
C ASP A 313 -17.53 -12.69 -14.29
N PRO A 314 -17.40 -13.69 -15.17
CA PRO A 314 -16.18 -13.90 -15.95
C PRO A 314 -15.94 -12.79 -16.99
N ASP A 315 -16.99 -12.18 -17.56
CA ASP A 315 -16.87 -11.07 -18.51
C ASP A 315 -16.36 -9.81 -17.81
N LEU A 316 -16.91 -9.50 -16.61
CA LEU A 316 -16.41 -8.40 -15.78
C LEU A 316 -14.95 -8.61 -15.41
N THR A 317 -14.61 -9.80 -14.90
CA THR A 317 -13.24 -10.15 -14.50
C THR A 317 -12.27 -10.00 -15.67
N ALA A 318 -12.63 -10.51 -16.84
CA ALA A 318 -11.83 -10.39 -18.04
C ALA A 318 -11.59 -8.94 -18.43
N ARG A 319 -12.63 -8.10 -18.44
CA ARG A 319 -12.50 -6.69 -18.82
C ARG A 319 -11.67 -5.89 -17.81
N VAL A 320 -11.66 -6.27 -16.53
CA VAL A 320 -10.82 -5.63 -15.51
C VAL A 320 -9.35 -6.02 -15.67
N ILE A 321 -9.06 -7.31 -15.91
CA ILE A 321 -7.70 -7.78 -16.21
C ILE A 321 -7.16 -7.09 -17.48
N ALA A 322 -7.98 -7.06 -18.53
CA ALA A 322 -7.62 -6.54 -19.84
C ALA A 322 -7.55 -4.99 -19.92
N ALA A 323 -7.92 -4.27 -18.86
CA ALA A 323 -7.85 -2.81 -18.82
C ALA A 323 -6.48 -2.26 -18.37
N TYR A 324 -5.52 -3.12 -18.03
CA TYR A 324 -4.19 -2.73 -17.58
C TYR A 324 -3.16 -2.86 -18.71
N ASP A 325 -2.88 -1.76 -19.40
CA ASP A 325 -2.00 -1.72 -20.59
C ASP A 325 -0.61 -1.12 -20.27
N VAL A 326 -0.07 -1.35 -19.07
CA VAL A 326 1.26 -0.86 -18.71
C VAL A 326 2.34 -1.74 -19.35
N PRO A 327 3.28 -1.17 -20.11
CA PRO A 327 4.38 -1.92 -20.68
C PRO A 327 5.28 -2.57 -19.61
N THR A 328 5.75 -3.77 -19.89
CA THR A 328 6.70 -4.51 -19.05
C THR A 328 8.05 -4.60 -19.76
N ILE A 329 9.10 -4.06 -19.15
CA ILE A 329 10.48 -4.14 -19.66
C ILE A 329 11.35 -5.15 -18.90
N TRP A 330 11.05 -5.42 -17.62
CA TRP A 330 11.88 -6.31 -16.79
C TRP A 330 11.31 -7.71 -16.73
N THR A 331 12.11 -8.73 -17.04
CA THR A 331 11.65 -10.13 -17.11
C THR A 331 11.65 -10.86 -15.78
N ARG A 332 12.29 -10.31 -14.74
CA ARG A 332 12.17 -10.85 -13.39
C ARG A 332 10.84 -10.42 -12.80
N VAL A 333 10.15 -11.33 -12.14
CA VAL A 333 8.91 -11.03 -11.44
C VAL A 333 9.23 -10.36 -10.10
N ASP A 334 8.69 -9.16 -9.88
CA ASP A 334 8.91 -8.40 -8.65
C ASP A 334 8.16 -8.99 -7.44
N ASP A 335 6.94 -9.49 -7.66
CA ASP A 335 6.11 -10.17 -6.67
C ASP A 335 5.61 -11.53 -7.23
N PRO A 336 6.36 -12.62 -6.97
CA PRO A 336 6.02 -13.95 -7.49
C PRO A 336 4.68 -14.50 -7.00
N GLU A 337 4.21 -14.09 -5.82
CA GLU A 337 2.91 -14.51 -5.29
C GLU A 337 1.77 -13.84 -6.03
N ARG A 338 1.85 -12.51 -6.19
CA ARG A 338 0.85 -11.72 -6.90
C ARG A 338 0.76 -12.11 -8.37
N ALA A 339 1.90 -12.29 -9.05
CA ALA A 339 1.92 -12.75 -10.44
C ALA A 339 1.27 -14.13 -10.59
N ARG A 340 1.59 -15.10 -9.71
CA ARG A 340 0.95 -16.42 -9.70
C ARG A 340 -0.56 -16.34 -9.50
N ALA A 341 -1.02 -15.50 -8.57
CA ALA A 341 -2.45 -15.29 -8.34
C ALA A 341 -3.14 -14.73 -9.59
N LEU A 342 -2.56 -13.70 -10.21
CA LEU A 342 -3.11 -13.09 -11.43
C LEU A 342 -3.13 -14.07 -12.61
N VAL A 343 -2.07 -14.86 -12.81
CA VAL A 343 -2.01 -15.93 -13.82
C VAL A 343 -3.11 -16.96 -13.56
N ALA A 344 -3.29 -17.40 -12.31
CA ALA A 344 -4.31 -18.38 -11.95
C ALA A 344 -5.73 -17.86 -12.19
N THR A 345 -6.02 -16.61 -11.83
CA THR A 345 -7.31 -15.96 -12.10
C THR A 345 -7.53 -15.81 -13.60
N THR A 346 -6.54 -15.32 -14.36
CA THR A 346 -6.63 -15.16 -15.82
C THR A 346 -6.92 -16.49 -16.54
N ARG A 347 -6.24 -17.58 -16.14
CA ARG A 347 -6.50 -18.93 -16.70
C ARG A 347 -7.88 -19.47 -16.32
N ARG A 348 -8.42 -19.14 -15.14
CA ARG A 348 -9.80 -19.49 -14.76
C ARG A 348 -10.80 -18.71 -15.60
N THR A 349 -10.63 -17.41 -15.73
CA THR A 349 -11.48 -16.53 -16.55
C THR A 349 -11.52 -16.98 -18.01
N LEU A 350 -10.36 -17.26 -18.63
CA LEU A 350 -10.29 -17.78 -20.00
C LEU A 350 -11.07 -19.09 -20.20
N ARG A 351 -11.03 -20.00 -19.20
CA ARG A 351 -11.81 -21.25 -19.24
C ARG A 351 -13.31 -21.02 -19.11
N GLN A 352 -13.72 -20.07 -18.26
CA GLN A 352 -15.13 -19.75 -18.02
C GLN A 352 -15.78 -19.03 -19.22
N LEU A 353 -15.06 -18.12 -19.88
CA LEU A 353 -15.55 -17.46 -21.09
C LEU A 353 -15.70 -18.42 -22.28
N GLY A 354 -14.90 -19.49 -22.32
CA GLY A 354 -14.95 -20.49 -23.37
C GLY A 354 -14.62 -19.93 -24.77
N ALA A 355 -15.17 -20.57 -25.81
CA ALA A 355 -14.93 -20.20 -27.21
C ALA A 355 -15.75 -18.97 -27.67
N GLY A 356 -16.77 -18.56 -26.91
CA GLY A 356 -17.62 -17.41 -27.22
C GLY A 356 -17.04 -16.05 -26.81
N ALA A 357 -15.85 -16.03 -26.18
CA ALA A 357 -15.18 -14.82 -25.75
C ALA A 357 -14.88 -13.88 -26.94
N PRO A 358 -15.12 -12.56 -26.84
CA PRO A 358 -14.68 -11.62 -27.86
C PRO A 358 -13.18 -11.77 -28.13
N THR A 359 -12.80 -11.86 -29.41
CA THR A 359 -11.42 -12.16 -29.82
C THR A 359 -10.40 -11.17 -29.24
N ALA A 360 -10.74 -9.88 -29.20
CA ALA A 360 -9.87 -8.84 -28.61
C ALA A 360 -9.63 -9.05 -27.10
N LEU A 361 -10.68 -9.46 -26.37
CA LEU A 361 -10.58 -9.74 -24.95
C LEU A 361 -9.74 -11.00 -24.70
N ARG A 362 -9.94 -12.04 -25.51
CA ARG A 362 -9.12 -13.26 -25.46
C ARG A 362 -7.64 -12.98 -25.72
N ALA A 363 -7.34 -12.18 -26.76
CA ALA A 363 -5.96 -11.79 -27.09
C ALA A 363 -5.29 -11.04 -25.94
N ARG A 364 -5.98 -10.07 -25.30
CA ARG A 364 -5.46 -9.33 -24.14
C ARG A 364 -5.20 -10.22 -22.92
N LEU A 365 -6.09 -11.17 -22.63
CA LEU A 365 -5.88 -12.13 -21.53
C LEU A 365 -4.68 -13.07 -21.80
N LEU A 366 -4.52 -13.54 -23.04
CA LEU A 366 -3.38 -14.36 -23.44
C LEU A 366 -2.06 -13.57 -23.38
N ALA A 367 -2.06 -12.32 -23.84
CA ALA A 367 -0.90 -11.43 -23.69
C ALA A 367 -0.57 -11.22 -22.20
N THR A 368 -1.58 -11.01 -21.35
CA THR A 368 -1.39 -10.90 -19.90
C THR A 368 -0.75 -12.16 -19.31
N LEU A 369 -1.17 -13.36 -19.73
CA LEU A 369 -0.51 -14.59 -19.29
C LEU A 369 0.97 -14.63 -19.67
N GLY A 370 1.32 -14.21 -20.89
CA GLY A 370 2.70 -14.10 -21.34
C GLY A 370 3.50 -13.04 -20.58
N LEU A 371 2.89 -11.92 -20.18
CA LEU A 371 3.58 -10.87 -19.42
C LEU A 371 3.81 -11.26 -17.95
N GLU A 372 2.83 -11.91 -17.32
CA GLU A 372 2.86 -12.22 -15.89
C GLU A 372 3.59 -13.53 -15.57
N HIS A 373 3.56 -14.52 -16.48
CA HIS A 373 4.28 -15.79 -16.32
C HIS A 373 5.69 -15.72 -16.92
N ARG A 374 6.45 -14.71 -16.49
CA ARG A 374 7.81 -14.40 -16.99
C ARG A 374 8.92 -15.00 -16.11
N GLY A 375 10.12 -15.14 -16.67
CA GLY A 375 11.29 -15.70 -15.96
C GLY A 375 11.29 -17.21 -15.78
N THR A 376 10.33 -17.92 -16.37
CA THR A 376 10.20 -19.39 -16.32
C THR A 376 10.51 -20.03 -17.68
N ARG A 377 10.68 -21.35 -17.72
CA ARG A 377 10.85 -22.13 -18.97
C ARG A 377 9.58 -22.87 -19.39
N ASP A 378 8.43 -22.43 -18.89
CA ASP A 378 7.16 -23.08 -19.22
C ASP A 378 6.66 -22.63 -20.59
N HIS A 379 6.68 -23.55 -21.56
CA HIS A 379 6.36 -23.24 -22.96
C HIS A 379 4.95 -22.67 -23.19
N TRP A 380 3.97 -23.03 -22.36
CA TRP A 380 2.59 -22.57 -22.51
C TRP A 380 2.44 -21.04 -22.43
N ALA A 381 3.35 -20.33 -21.73
CA ALA A 381 3.32 -18.88 -21.66
C ALA A 381 3.81 -18.22 -22.96
N ALA A 382 4.83 -18.81 -23.61
CA ALA A 382 5.26 -18.39 -24.94
C ALA A 382 4.19 -18.69 -26.00
N GLU A 383 3.55 -19.86 -25.92
CA GLU A 383 2.40 -20.21 -26.79
C GLU A 383 1.24 -19.22 -26.62
N ALA A 384 0.93 -18.81 -25.39
CA ALA A 384 -0.07 -17.79 -25.13
C ALA A 384 0.30 -16.44 -25.76
N ALA A 385 1.57 -16.02 -25.68
CA ALA A 385 2.04 -14.79 -26.32
C ALA A 385 1.96 -14.86 -27.86
N ILE A 386 2.33 -16.00 -28.46
CA ILE A 386 2.23 -16.24 -29.92
C ILE A 386 0.77 -16.18 -30.37
N GLU A 387 -0.12 -16.84 -29.65
CA GLU A 387 -1.54 -16.84 -29.96
C GLU A 387 -2.15 -15.44 -29.78
N ALA A 388 -1.75 -14.70 -28.74
CA ALA A 388 -2.16 -13.31 -28.56
C ALA A 388 -1.75 -12.43 -29.76
N GLU A 389 -0.52 -12.59 -30.25
CA GLU A 389 -0.01 -11.88 -31.42
C GLU A 389 -0.81 -12.23 -32.68
N ARG A 390 -1.05 -13.52 -32.93
CA ARG A 390 -1.85 -13.99 -34.08
C ARG A 390 -3.25 -13.36 -34.08
N LEU A 391 -3.94 -13.43 -32.94
CA LEU A 391 -5.28 -12.85 -32.79
C LEU A 391 -5.27 -11.32 -32.94
N ALA A 392 -4.24 -10.65 -32.42
CA ALA A 392 -4.09 -9.20 -32.54
C ALA A 392 -3.92 -8.77 -34.00
N ARG A 393 -3.10 -9.50 -34.77
CA ARG A 393 -2.90 -9.27 -36.21
C ARG A 393 -4.19 -9.47 -36.99
N GLU A 394 -4.95 -10.53 -36.70
CA GLU A 394 -6.26 -10.78 -37.31
C GLU A 394 -7.28 -9.68 -37.03
N LEU A 395 -7.28 -9.14 -35.81
CA LEU A 395 -8.14 -8.03 -35.41
C LEU A 395 -7.75 -6.69 -36.05
N SER A 396 -6.51 -6.54 -36.48
CA SER A 396 -5.93 -5.26 -36.90
C SER A 396 -6.09 -4.15 -35.84
N ASP A 397 -6.03 -4.51 -34.55
CA ASP A 397 -6.09 -3.56 -33.43
C ASP A 397 -4.65 -3.24 -32.95
N PRO A 398 -4.17 -2.00 -33.12
CA PRO A 398 -2.80 -1.62 -32.76
C PRO A 398 -2.54 -1.69 -31.25
N ASN A 399 -3.54 -1.48 -30.39
CA ASN A 399 -3.35 -1.55 -28.94
C ASN A 399 -3.13 -2.99 -28.48
N VAL A 400 -3.94 -3.91 -29.01
CA VAL A 400 -3.81 -5.34 -28.71
C VAL A 400 -2.51 -5.89 -29.27
N LEU A 401 -2.11 -5.44 -30.46
CA LEU A 401 -0.85 -5.85 -31.08
C LEU A 401 0.36 -5.35 -30.28
N ALA A 402 0.37 -4.10 -29.82
CA ALA A 402 1.45 -3.58 -28.97
C ALA A 402 1.61 -4.39 -27.67
N LEU A 403 0.50 -4.73 -27.00
CA LEU A 403 0.52 -5.57 -25.81
C LEU A 403 1.02 -7.00 -26.10
N ALA A 404 0.58 -7.59 -27.21
CA ALA A 404 1.02 -8.92 -27.63
C ALA A 404 2.52 -8.94 -27.98
N LEU A 405 3.02 -7.93 -28.70
CA LEU A 405 4.45 -7.78 -29.00
C LEU A 405 5.28 -7.63 -27.71
N ASN A 406 4.77 -6.92 -26.71
CA ASN A 406 5.41 -6.87 -25.39
C ASN A 406 5.47 -8.26 -24.74
N ALA A 407 4.39 -9.05 -24.80
CA ALA A 407 4.38 -10.42 -24.29
C ALA A 407 5.39 -11.31 -25.04
N ARG A 408 5.50 -11.16 -26.37
CA ARG A 408 6.50 -11.86 -27.20
C ARG A 408 7.92 -11.48 -26.81
N PHE A 409 8.19 -10.20 -26.56
CA PHE A 409 9.48 -9.74 -26.05
C PHE A 409 9.83 -10.44 -24.73
N ILE A 410 8.92 -10.43 -23.75
CA ILE A 410 9.13 -11.07 -22.44
C ILE A 410 9.37 -12.57 -22.56
N GLN A 411 8.66 -13.24 -23.47
CA GLN A 411 8.79 -14.69 -23.66
C GLN A 411 9.96 -15.09 -24.58
N SER A 412 10.60 -14.13 -25.27
CA SER A 412 11.83 -14.40 -26.06
C SER A 412 12.99 -14.90 -25.18
N PHE A 413 12.96 -14.61 -23.88
CA PHE A 413 13.98 -15.02 -22.90
C PHE A 413 13.90 -16.49 -22.49
N GLN A 414 12.85 -17.22 -22.89
CA GLN A 414 12.80 -18.68 -22.74
C GLN A 414 13.98 -19.38 -23.45
N HIS A 415 14.51 -18.75 -24.50
CA HIS A 415 15.64 -19.26 -25.27
C HIS A 415 16.83 -18.31 -25.21
N PRO A 416 18.06 -18.85 -25.04
CA PRO A 416 19.27 -18.03 -25.06
C PRO A 416 19.49 -17.39 -26.44
N ALA A 417 20.23 -16.27 -26.45
CA ALA A 417 20.73 -15.59 -27.66
C ALA A 417 19.69 -15.19 -28.73
N ARG A 418 18.44 -14.88 -28.34
CA ARG A 418 17.38 -14.36 -29.22
C ARG A 418 17.45 -12.83 -29.45
N THR A 419 18.64 -12.24 -29.46
CA THR A 419 18.81 -10.79 -29.59
C THR A 419 18.28 -10.25 -30.91
N GLY A 420 18.35 -11.04 -32.01
CA GLY A 420 17.72 -10.70 -33.29
C GLY A 420 16.19 -10.60 -33.21
N GLU A 421 15.52 -11.59 -32.61
CA GLU A 421 14.05 -11.57 -32.43
C GLU A 421 13.60 -10.36 -31.59
N ARG A 422 14.34 -10.04 -30.52
CA ARG A 422 14.05 -8.86 -29.69
C ARG A 422 14.19 -7.55 -30.47
N ASP A 423 15.17 -7.48 -31.37
CA ASP A 423 15.41 -6.31 -32.22
C ASP A 423 14.28 -6.08 -33.24
N GLU A 424 13.76 -7.15 -33.83
CA GLU A 424 12.60 -7.12 -34.73
C GLU A 424 11.34 -6.67 -33.99
N ILE A 425 11.05 -7.28 -32.83
CA ILE A 425 9.91 -6.91 -31.98
C ILE A 425 9.99 -5.42 -31.58
N ALA A 426 11.18 -4.95 -31.19
CA ALA A 426 11.37 -3.56 -30.79
C ALA A 426 11.16 -2.58 -31.95
N SER A 427 11.60 -2.93 -33.16
CA SER A 427 11.38 -2.11 -34.36
C SER A 427 9.88 -1.99 -34.65
N GLU A 428 9.17 -3.12 -34.63
CA GLU A 428 7.73 -3.13 -34.87
C GLU A 428 6.97 -2.36 -33.79
N LEU A 429 7.36 -2.49 -32.52
CA LEU A 429 6.77 -1.71 -31.42
C LEU A 429 6.94 -0.21 -31.62
N ILE A 430 8.13 0.27 -32.01
CA ILE A 430 8.37 1.70 -32.28
C ILE A 430 7.49 2.17 -33.45
N ASP A 431 7.53 1.47 -34.58
CA ASP A 431 6.80 1.87 -35.79
C ASP A 431 5.28 1.81 -35.63
N LEU A 432 4.77 0.81 -34.92
CA LEU A 432 3.35 0.68 -34.60
C LEU A 432 2.93 1.81 -33.64
N SER A 433 3.70 2.02 -32.58
CA SER A 433 3.34 2.97 -31.53
C SER A 433 3.38 4.41 -32.00
N ALA A 434 4.40 4.79 -32.78
CA ALA A 434 4.51 6.12 -33.36
C ALA A 434 3.36 6.45 -34.32
N ARG A 435 2.87 5.46 -35.07
CA ARG A 435 1.72 5.63 -35.99
C ARG A 435 0.37 5.75 -35.28
N HIS A 436 0.25 5.21 -34.07
CA HIS A 436 -1.01 5.09 -33.34
C HIS A 436 -1.02 5.83 -31.99
N ASP A 437 -0.03 6.70 -31.75
CA ASP A 437 0.11 7.51 -30.53
C ASP A 437 0.15 6.68 -29.22
N LEU A 438 0.84 5.53 -29.27
CA LEU A 438 1.02 4.62 -28.12
C LEU A 438 2.35 4.90 -27.41
N SER A 439 2.52 6.13 -26.92
CA SER A 439 3.79 6.67 -26.41
C SER A 439 4.53 5.77 -25.40
N THR A 440 3.80 5.08 -24.53
CA THR A 440 4.37 4.17 -23.52
C THR A 440 5.00 2.93 -24.15
N PHE A 441 4.39 2.37 -25.19
CA PHE A 441 4.93 1.24 -25.95
C PHE A 441 6.04 1.68 -26.92
N GLU A 442 6.03 2.93 -27.39
CA GLU A 442 7.16 3.52 -28.14
C GLU A 442 8.40 3.61 -27.24
N ILE A 443 8.24 4.14 -26.02
CA ILE A 443 9.29 4.15 -24.99
C ILE A 443 9.81 2.73 -24.72
N LEU A 444 8.92 1.75 -24.54
CA LEU A 444 9.31 0.35 -24.37
C LEU A 444 10.20 -0.13 -25.54
N GLY A 445 9.76 0.11 -26.78
CA GLY A 445 10.53 -0.27 -27.97
C GLY A 445 11.93 0.34 -27.97
N HIS A 446 12.06 1.62 -27.62
CA HIS A 446 13.38 2.26 -27.46
C HIS A 446 14.22 1.62 -26.34
N LEU A 447 13.64 1.30 -25.19
CA LEU A 447 14.35 0.63 -24.10
C LEU A 447 14.86 -0.77 -24.51
N ILE A 448 14.06 -1.53 -25.27
CA ILE A 448 14.49 -2.82 -25.82
C ILE A 448 15.65 -2.64 -26.81
N LYS A 449 15.61 -1.60 -27.66
CA LYS A 449 16.72 -1.28 -28.57
C LYS A 449 18.02 -0.94 -27.84
N ILE A 450 17.94 -0.29 -26.67
CA ILE A 450 19.11 -0.07 -25.81
C ILE A 450 19.67 -1.41 -25.32
N GLN A 451 18.82 -2.34 -24.86
CA GLN A 451 19.23 -3.69 -24.45
C GLN A 451 19.87 -4.49 -25.59
N VAL A 452 19.29 -4.43 -26.79
CA VAL A 452 19.84 -5.06 -27.99
C VAL A 452 21.21 -4.49 -28.35
N GLY A 453 21.35 -3.15 -28.39
CA GLY A 453 22.62 -2.52 -28.70
C GLY A 453 23.69 -2.79 -27.63
N ALA A 454 23.30 -2.76 -26.35
CA ALA A 454 24.18 -3.09 -25.23
C ALA A 454 24.67 -4.55 -25.28
N ALA A 455 23.80 -5.51 -25.61
CA ALA A 455 24.16 -6.91 -25.79
C ALA A 455 25.10 -7.11 -26.99
N ARG A 456 24.89 -6.40 -28.10
CA ARG A 456 25.75 -6.48 -29.30
C ARG A 456 27.03 -5.64 -29.20
N GLY A 457 27.17 -4.81 -28.17
CA GLY A 457 28.23 -3.80 -28.11
C GLY A 457 28.04 -2.62 -29.08
N ASP A 458 26.90 -2.53 -29.78
CA ASP A 458 26.54 -1.41 -30.66
C ASP A 458 26.10 -0.20 -29.83
N THR A 459 27.10 0.58 -29.48
CA THR A 459 26.95 1.73 -28.59
C THR A 459 26.23 2.90 -29.24
N ASP A 460 26.45 3.13 -30.53
CA ASP A 460 25.95 4.32 -31.21
C ASP A 460 24.45 4.22 -31.42
N THR A 461 23.97 3.05 -31.87
CA THR A 461 22.54 2.74 -31.96
C THR A 461 21.89 2.83 -30.59
N ALA A 462 22.48 2.24 -29.55
CA ALA A 462 21.92 2.29 -28.20
C ALA A 462 21.83 3.73 -27.65
N ASN A 463 22.81 4.60 -27.91
CA ASN A 463 22.73 6.02 -27.53
C ASN A 463 21.63 6.78 -28.26
N HIS A 464 21.43 6.50 -29.55
CA HIS A 464 20.36 7.08 -30.33
C HIS A 464 18.99 6.75 -29.71
N HIS A 465 18.77 5.48 -29.37
CA HIS A 465 17.52 5.06 -28.74
C HIS A 465 17.37 5.56 -27.29
N ALA A 466 18.46 5.68 -26.52
CA ALA A 466 18.42 6.31 -25.20
C ALA A 466 17.93 7.76 -25.29
N ALA A 467 18.51 8.56 -26.18
CA ALA A 467 18.09 9.96 -26.37
C ALA A 467 16.63 10.07 -26.88
N ALA A 468 16.17 9.11 -27.69
CA ALA A 468 14.78 9.07 -28.14
C ALA A 468 13.81 8.71 -27.01
N ALA A 469 14.14 7.71 -26.18
CA ALA A 469 13.35 7.34 -25.01
C ALA A 469 13.21 8.51 -24.03
N GLU A 470 14.29 9.24 -23.75
CA GLU A 470 14.28 10.39 -22.84
C GLU A 470 13.37 11.53 -23.35
N ARG A 471 13.43 11.85 -24.65
CA ARG A 471 12.55 12.88 -25.24
C ARG A 471 11.06 12.51 -25.16
N LEU A 472 10.73 11.23 -25.24
CA LEU A 472 9.37 10.75 -25.05
C LEU A 472 8.99 10.77 -23.57
N ALA A 473 9.90 10.33 -22.69
CA ALA A 473 9.72 10.32 -21.26
C ALA A 473 9.44 11.71 -20.67
N ASP A 474 10.15 12.74 -21.15
CA ASP A 474 9.91 14.14 -20.74
C ASP A 474 8.49 14.61 -21.09
N ARG A 475 7.93 14.18 -22.23
CA ARG A 475 6.56 14.52 -22.64
C ARG A 475 5.50 13.75 -21.86
N GLN A 476 5.84 12.53 -21.41
CA GLN A 476 4.93 11.61 -20.75
C GLN A 476 5.10 11.60 -19.23
N GLU A 477 5.94 12.49 -18.68
CA GLU A 477 6.29 12.56 -17.25
C GLU A 477 6.69 11.18 -16.68
N ALA A 478 7.56 10.46 -17.41
CA ALA A 478 8.02 9.11 -17.09
C ALA A 478 9.47 9.09 -16.56
N PRO A 479 9.74 9.58 -15.32
CA PRO A 479 11.09 9.78 -14.80
C PRO A 479 11.91 8.49 -14.68
N LEU A 480 11.26 7.32 -14.59
CA LEU A 480 11.95 6.03 -14.51
C LEU A 480 12.81 5.75 -15.75
N VAL A 481 12.43 6.28 -16.92
CA VAL A 481 13.20 6.13 -18.16
C VAL A 481 14.59 6.76 -18.04
N HIS A 482 14.70 7.89 -17.34
CA HIS A 482 15.97 8.58 -17.10
C HIS A 482 16.89 7.77 -16.20
N VAL A 483 16.33 7.05 -15.23
CA VAL A 483 17.09 6.14 -14.36
C VAL A 483 17.63 4.95 -15.16
N LEU A 484 16.80 4.33 -16.02
CA LEU A 484 17.22 3.20 -16.86
C LEU A 484 18.30 3.61 -17.89
N THR A 485 18.17 4.79 -18.49
CA THR A 485 19.18 5.30 -19.44
C THR A 485 20.47 5.76 -18.71
N ALA A 486 20.39 6.27 -17.49
CA ALA A 486 21.55 6.51 -16.64
C ALA A 486 22.28 5.21 -16.25
N ALA A 487 21.54 4.14 -15.97
CA ALA A 487 22.11 2.81 -15.74
C ALA A 487 22.87 2.30 -16.97
N PHE A 488 22.31 2.48 -18.17
CA PHE A 488 23.00 2.17 -19.42
C PHE A 488 24.28 2.99 -19.63
N ARG A 489 24.25 4.30 -19.36
CA ARG A 489 25.47 5.13 -19.40
C ARG A 489 26.52 4.64 -18.41
N THR A 490 26.09 4.21 -17.22
CA THR A 490 26.98 3.67 -16.19
C THR A 490 27.58 2.32 -16.60
N MET A 491 26.79 1.44 -17.22
CA MET A 491 27.30 0.20 -17.83
C MET A 491 28.39 0.50 -18.86
N ARG A 492 28.18 1.50 -19.72
CA ARG A 492 29.18 1.92 -20.72
C ARG A 492 30.42 2.53 -20.09
N LEU A 493 30.26 3.30 -19.01
CA LEU A 493 31.39 3.81 -18.24
C LEU A 493 32.21 2.63 -17.71
N ALA A 494 31.57 1.58 -17.19
CA ALA A 494 32.24 0.38 -16.75
C ALA A 494 33.03 -0.29 -17.90
N GLN A 495 32.51 -0.31 -19.13
CA GLN A 495 33.23 -0.90 -20.26
C GLN A 495 34.51 -0.15 -20.65
N ARG A 496 34.55 1.17 -20.44
CA ARG A 496 35.60 2.05 -20.99
C ARG A 496 36.56 2.60 -19.96
N SER A 497 36.11 2.81 -18.73
CA SER A 497 36.93 3.39 -17.66
C SER A 497 37.89 2.36 -17.10
N ASN A 498 39.12 2.81 -16.85
CA ASN A 498 40.14 2.04 -16.13
C ASN A 498 40.16 2.37 -14.63
N ASP A 499 39.28 3.25 -14.15
CA ASP A 499 39.15 3.62 -12.74
C ASP A 499 37.94 2.92 -12.10
N PRO A 500 38.16 1.86 -11.29
CA PRO A 500 37.07 1.16 -10.62
C PRO A 500 36.33 2.04 -9.58
N ALA A 501 36.98 3.06 -9.02
CA ALA A 501 36.36 3.91 -8.01
C ALA A 501 35.30 4.83 -8.66
N GLU A 502 35.62 5.39 -9.83
CA GLU A 502 34.69 6.17 -10.65
C GLU A 502 33.45 5.34 -11.01
N VAL A 503 33.66 4.14 -11.54
CA VAL A 503 32.57 3.24 -11.95
C VAL A 503 31.71 2.83 -10.75
N ALA A 504 32.32 2.48 -9.62
CA ALA A 504 31.59 2.10 -8.41
C ALA A 504 30.76 3.28 -7.85
N HIS A 505 31.27 4.51 -7.94
CA HIS A 505 30.53 5.70 -7.54
C HIS A 505 29.31 5.93 -8.45
N ALA A 506 29.48 5.83 -9.78
CA ALA A 506 28.39 5.99 -10.73
C ALA A 506 27.28 4.95 -10.52
N TYR A 507 27.63 3.68 -10.26
CA TYR A 507 26.65 2.66 -9.92
C TYR A 507 25.91 2.93 -8.62
N ARG A 508 26.56 3.56 -7.63
CA ARG A 508 25.91 3.93 -6.36
C ARG A 508 24.89 5.04 -6.57
N VAL A 509 25.15 6.00 -7.46
CA VAL A 509 24.19 7.04 -7.83
C VAL A 509 22.95 6.40 -8.46
N VAL A 510 23.13 5.52 -9.45
CA VAL A 510 22.02 4.78 -10.08
C VAL A 510 21.24 3.95 -9.06
N ALA A 511 21.91 3.30 -8.12
CA ALA A 511 21.26 2.52 -7.06
C ALA A 511 20.40 3.39 -6.13
N ASN A 512 20.89 4.58 -5.78
CA ASN A 512 20.12 5.54 -4.97
C ASN A 512 18.90 6.06 -5.73
N ASP A 513 19.02 6.34 -7.03
CA ASP A 513 17.90 6.79 -7.87
C ASP A 513 16.85 5.70 -8.11
N LEU A 514 17.27 4.43 -8.02
CA LEU A 514 16.37 3.26 -8.03
C LEU A 514 15.72 2.98 -6.67
N SER A 515 16.18 3.63 -5.58
CA SER A 515 15.63 3.36 -4.25
C SER A 515 14.19 3.80 -4.16
N GLY A 516 13.31 2.90 -3.74
CA GLY A 516 11.88 3.11 -3.70
C GLY A 516 11.23 3.17 -5.09
N ALA A 517 11.92 2.83 -6.18
CA ALA A 517 11.38 2.82 -7.56
C ALA A 517 10.28 1.78 -7.79
N GLY A 518 10.04 0.90 -6.80
CA GLY A 518 9.00 -0.13 -6.85
C GLY A 518 9.36 -1.34 -7.72
N MET A 519 10.65 -1.51 -8.00
CA MET A 519 11.21 -2.65 -8.74
C MET A 519 12.12 -3.44 -7.81
N PRO A 520 11.59 -4.15 -6.79
CA PRO A 520 12.41 -4.86 -5.81
C PRO A 520 13.35 -5.89 -6.45
N GLY A 521 12.97 -6.45 -7.61
CA GLY A 521 13.83 -7.36 -8.37
C GLY A 521 14.99 -6.70 -9.13
N VAL A 522 15.08 -5.36 -9.10
CA VAL A 522 16.16 -4.52 -9.68
C VAL A 522 16.87 -3.77 -8.55
N GLU A 523 16.11 -3.18 -7.63
CA GLU A 523 16.58 -2.41 -6.48
C GLU A 523 17.42 -3.29 -5.53
N ALA A 524 16.95 -4.50 -5.22
CA ALA A 524 17.70 -5.47 -4.43
C ALA A 524 18.62 -6.30 -5.34
N GLY A 525 19.93 -6.25 -5.09
CA GLY A 525 20.91 -7.13 -5.70
C GLY A 525 21.60 -6.65 -6.98
N LEU A 526 21.00 -5.78 -7.80
CA LEU A 526 21.65 -5.36 -9.05
C LEU A 526 22.90 -4.51 -8.83
N PHE A 527 22.88 -3.60 -7.84
CA PHE A 527 24.06 -2.81 -7.48
C PHE A 527 25.22 -3.68 -6.98
N PRO A 528 25.03 -4.61 -6.02
CA PRO A 528 26.08 -5.56 -5.66
C PRO A 528 26.56 -6.43 -6.83
N LEU A 529 25.68 -6.86 -7.73
CA LEU A 529 26.08 -7.57 -8.95
C LEU A 529 26.94 -6.71 -9.88
N ALA A 530 26.63 -5.43 -10.03
CA ALA A 530 27.44 -4.50 -10.82
C ALA A 530 28.84 -4.32 -10.20
N LEU A 531 28.92 -4.21 -8.87
CA LEU A 531 30.20 -4.17 -8.15
C LEU A 531 30.98 -5.49 -8.29
N LEU A 532 30.30 -6.63 -8.24
CA LEU A 532 30.92 -7.93 -8.48
C LEU A 532 31.49 -8.01 -9.90
N ALA A 533 30.72 -7.63 -10.91
CA ALA A 533 31.15 -7.62 -12.31
C ALA A 533 32.38 -6.74 -12.51
N LEU A 534 32.37 -5.54 -11.91
CA LEU A 534 33.52 -4.65 -11.90
C LEU A 534 34.75 -5.32 -11.25
N ARG A 535 34.60 -5.96 -10.09
CA ARG A 535 35.73 -6.62 -9.41
C ARG A 535 36.28 -7.81 -10.18
N LEU A 536 35.42 -8.66 -10.74
CA LEU A 536 35.85 -9.81 -11.53
C LEU A 536 36.63 -9.39 -12.78
N ARG A 537 36.18 -8.33 -13.48
CA ARG A 537 36.89 -7.76 -14.63
C ARG A 537 38.27 -7.18 -14.29
N HIS A 538 38.48 -6.77 -13.03
CA HIS A 538 39.77 -6.30 -12.52
C HIS A 538 40.53 -7.37 -11.72
N HIS A 539 40.15 -8.65 -11.83
CA HIS A 539 40.75 -9.77 -11.10
C HIS A 539 40.81 -9.56 -9.58
N ARG A 540 39.79 -8.92 -9.01
CA ARG A 540 39.65 -8.69 -7.56
C ARG A 540 38.64 -9.67 -6.96
N PRO A 541 38.81 -10.09 -5.69
CA PRO A 541 37.83 -10.92 -4.98
C PRO A 541 36.44 -10.27 -4.92
N ALA A 542 35.41 -11.09 -4.72
CA ALA A 542 34.05 -10.60 -4.54
C ALA A 542 33.93 -9.62 -3.35
N PRO A 543 32.95 -8.70 -3.36
CA PRO A 543 32.64 -7.89 -2.19
C PRO A 543 32.18 -8.74 -1.00
N THR A 544 32.73 -8.45 0.18
CA THR A 544 32.43 -9.16 1.44
C THR A 544 31.74 -8.28 2.48
N ASP A 545 31.43 -7.03 2.11
CA ASP A 545 30.72 -6.05 2.93
C ASP A 545 29.35 -6.61 3.34
N PRO A 546 29.07 -6.73 4.65
CA PRO A 546 27.80 -7.28 5.14
C PRO A 546 26.59 -6.39 4.86
N GLU A 547 26.78 -5.11 4.52
CA GLU A 547 25.67 -4.19 4.21
C GLU A 547 25.14 -4.34 2.77
N LEU A 548 25.84 -5.10 1.90
CA LEU A 548 25.40 -5.31 0.52
C LEU A 548 24.22 -6.28 0.46
N ASP A 549 23.06 -5.76 0.06
CA ASP A 549 21.87 -6.56 -0.22
C ASP A 549 21.97 -7.24 -1.60
N TRP A 550 22.46 -8.48 -1.61
CA TRP A 550 22.53 -9.33 -2.80
C TRP A 550 21.15 -9.72 -3.36
N GLY A 551 20.08 -9.46 -2.60
CA GLY A 551 18.71 -9.75 -2.96
C GLY A 551 18.54 -11.17 -3.49
N PRO A 552 17.82 -11.35 -4.61
CA PRO A 552 17.57 -12.66 -5.16
C PRO A 552 18.81 -13.37 -5.73
N TYR A 553 19.93 -12.67 -5.93
CA TYR A 553 21.11 -13.21 -6.63
C TYR A 553 22.10 -13.88 -5.70
N HIS A 554 21.88 -13.78 -4.39
CA HIS A 554 22.71 -14.36 -3.35
C HIS A 554 23.13 -15.83 -3.62
N PRO A 555 22.25 -16.76 -4.07
CA PRO A 555 22.65 -18.15 -4.31
C PRO A 555 23.78 -18.33 -5.32
N TRP A 556 23.86 -17.48 -6.36
CA TRP A 556 24.91 -17.55 -7.39
C TRP A 556 26.22 -16.91 -6.93
N VAL A 557 26.14 -15.90 -6.06
CA VAL A 557 27.30 -15.12 -5.63
C VAL A 557 27.95 -15.69 -4.36
N GLN A 558 27.19 -16.42 -3.53
CA GLN A 558 27.66 -17.00 -2.27
C GLN A 558 29.02 -17.74 -2.38
N PRO A 559 29.27 -18.59 -3.40
CA PRO A 559 30.56 -19.27 -3.54
C PRO A 559 31.75 -18.31 -3.68
N LEU A 560 31.58 -17.22 -4.42
CA LEU A 560 32.62 -16.20 -4.61
C LEU A 560 32.85 -15.36 -3.34
N ILE A 561 31.79 -15.12 -2.55
CA ILE A 561 31.91 -14.46 -1.23
C ILE A 561 32.67 -15.35 -0.26
N ASP A 562 32.36 -16.64 -0.23
CA ASP A 562 33.06 -17.62 0.62
C ASP A 562 34.53 -17.75 0.23
N LEU A 563 34.85 -17.72 -1.06
CA LEU A 563 36.23 -17.67 -1.56
C LEU A 563 36.95 -16.38 -1.15
N ALA A 564 36.28 -15.23 -1.24
CA ALA A 564 36.84 -13.95 -0.81
C ALA A 564 37.05 -13.85 0.72
N ARG A 565 36.45 -14.77 1.49
CA ARG A 565 36.63 -14.94 2.95
C ARG A 565 37.55 -16.12 3.29
N ASP A 566 38.31 -16.63 2.33
CA ASP A 566 39.25 -17.75 2.47
C ASP A 566 38.59 -19.06 2.96
N SER A 567 37.32 -19.28 2.63
CA SER A 567 36.54 -20.45 3.05
C SER A 567 36.23 -21.40 1.89
N SER A 568 37.26 -22.04 1.31
CA SER A 568 37.09 -22.92 0.13
C SER A 568 36.12 -24.09 0.36
N ALA A 569 36.01 -24.59 1.60
CA ALA A 569 35.07 -25.67 1.91
C ALA A 569 33.61 -25.21 1.89
N ALA A 570 33.32 -23.99 2.35
CA ALA A 570 32.00 -23.39 2.25
C ALA A 570 31.66 -23.08 0.78
N ALA A 571 32.62 -22.51 0.05
CA ALA A 571 32.45 -22.19 -1.36
C ALA A 571 32.10 -23.41 -2.22
N ARG A 572 32.77 -24.56 -2.02
CA ARG A 572 32.43 -25.81 -2.74
C ARG A 572 31.03 -26.33 -2.41
N ARG A 573 30.60 -26.23 -1.15
CA ARG A 573 29.23 -26.62 -0.76
C ARG A 573 28.20 -25.71 -1.42
N ALA A 574 28.42 -24.40 -1.35
CA ALA A 574 27.54 -23.43 -2.00
C ALA A 574 27.50 -23.62 -3.52
N ALA A 575 28.64 -23.94 -4.16
CA ALA A 575 28.73 -24.16 -5.60
C ALA A 575 27.96 -25.41 -6.07
N ALA A 576 27.97 -26.49 -5.28
CA ALA A 576 27.24 -27.72 -5.57
C ALA A 576 25.73 -27.49 -5.66
N ASP A 577 25.21 -26.55 -4.88
CA ASP A 577 23.78 -26.23 -4.77
C ASP A 577 23.36 -25.00 -5.60
N ILE A 578 24.21 -24.48 -6.50
CA ILE A 578 23.85 -23.33 -7.34
C ILE A 578 22.62 -23.66 -8.21
N PRO A 579 21.52 -22.89 -8.09
CA PRO A 579 20.36 -23.08 -8.93
C PRO A 579 20.66 -22.72 -10.39
N THR A 580 19.97 -23.36 -11.33
CA THR A 580 20.03 -22.97 -12.74
C THR A 580 19.47 -21.54 -12.89
N PRO A 581 20.21 -20.61 -13.53
CA PRO A 581 19.71 -19.27 -13.82
C PRO A 581 18.32 -19.27 -14.47
N PRO A 582 17.41 -18.38 -14.03
CA PRO A 582 16.08 -18.23 -14.62
C PRO A 582 16.15 -17.76 -16.08
N ALA A 583 15.05 -17.94 -16.82
CA ALA A 583 14.93 -17.51 -18.22
C ALA A 583 14.60 -16.00 -18.29
N ASP A 584 15.52 -15.15 -17.85
CA ASP A 584 15.36 -13.70 -17.72
C ASP A 584 16.59 -12.93 -18.25
N HIS A 585 16.57 -11.59 -18.18
CA HIS A 585 17.65 -10.69 -18.64
C HIS A 585 19.01 -10.92 -17.95
N LEU A 586 19.05 -11.67 -16.86
CA LEU A 586 20.27 -11.96 -16.11
C LEU A 586 20.80 -13.37 -16.36
N TYR A 587 20.18 -14.14 -17.26
CA TYR A 587 20.59 -15.51 -17.57
C TYR A 587 22.08 -15.62 -17.88
N ASP A 588 22.58 -14.81 -18.81
CA ASP A 588 23.98 -14.79 -19.25
C ASP A 588 24.92 -14.21 -18.17
N ALA A 589 24.48 -13.17 -17.46
CA ALA A 589 25.20 -12.60 -16.33
C ALA A 589 25.44 -13.63 -15.21
N LEU A 590 24.40 -14.37 -14.80
CA LEU A 590 24.50 -15.38 -13.74
C LEU A 590 25.29 -16.61 -14.19
N TRP A 591 25.20 -17.01 -15.47
CA TRP A 591 26.09 -18.04 -16.00
C TRP A 591 27.55 -17.59 -16.09
N THR A 592 27.80 -16.29 -16.28
CA THR A 592 29.14 -15.71 -16.19
C THR A 592 29.67 -15.78 -14.77
N VAL A 593 28.84 -15.46 -13.76
CA VAL A 593 29.20 -15.66 -12.35
C VAL A 593 29.54 -17.13 -12.07
N ASN A 594 28.76 -18.07 -12.59
CA ASN A 594 29.05 -19.51 -12.47
C ASN A 594 30.37 -19.91 -13.16
N ALA A 595 30.68 -19.34 -14.32
CA ALA A 595 31.95 -19.57 -15.00
C ALA A 595 33.15 -19.13 -14.12
N HIS A 596 33.06 -17.94 -13.52
CA HIS A 596 34.09 -17.47 -12.59
C HIS A 596 34.21 -18.33 -11.33
N THR A 597 33.08 -18.77 -10.76
CA THR A 597 33.07 -19.72 -9.64
C THR A 597 33.76 -21.03 -10.02
N ALA A 598 33.45 -21.57 -11.20
CA ALA A 598 34.05 -22.81 -11.70
C ALA A 598 35.57 -22.68 -11.82
N ILE A 599 36.06 -21.60 -12.45
CA ILE A 599 37.49 -21.32 -12.62
C ILE A 599 38.21 -21.25 -11.27
N GLN A 600 37.65 -20.51 -10.30
CA GLN A 600 38.31 -20.34 -9.00
C GLN A 600 38.30 -21.62 -8.13
N LEU A 601 37.30 -22.49 -8.31
CA LEU A 601 37.20 -23.76 -7.58
C LEU A 601 37.86 -24.94 -8.29
N GLY A 602 38.19 -24.82 -9.57
CA GLY A 602 38.57 -25.94 -10.42
C GLY A 602 37.42 -26.94 -10.63
N ASP A 603 36.17 -26.45 -10.71
CA ASP A 603 34.98 -27.30 -10.87
C ASP A 603 34.65 -27.53 -12.35
N GLU A 604 35.09 -28.66 -12.90
CA GLU A 604 34.87 -29.06 -14.30
C GLU A 604 33.38 -29.22 -14.66
N SER A 605 32.55 -29.70 -13.72
CA SER A 605 31.12 -29.90 -13.96
C SER A 605 30.40 -28.57 -14.13
N LEU A 606 30.68 -27.61 -13.22
CA LEU A 606 30.13 -26.27 -13.32
C LEU A 606 30.66 -25.53 -14.55
N ALA A 607 31.95 -25.71 -14.88
CA ALA A 607 32.57 -25.13 -16.08
C ALA A 607 31.89 -25.62 -17.37
N SER A 608 31.64 -26.92 -17.51
CA SER A 608 30.96 -27.51 -18.68
C SER A 608 29.53 -26.98 -18.85
N ARG A 609 28.78 -26.86 -17.75
CA ARG A 609 27.42 -26.28 -17.74
C ARG A 609 27.44 -24.80 -18.14
N ALA A 610 28.35 -24.01 -17.57
CA ALA A 610 28.50 -22.60 -17.88
C ALA A 610 28.90 -22.37 -19.34
N ARG A 611 29.85 -23.13 -19.86
CA ARG A 611 30.24 -23.12 -21.28
C ARG A 611 29.04 -23.39 -22.19
N THR A 612 28.32 -24.47 -21.95
CA THR A 612 27.14 -24.85 -22.74
C THR A 612 26.08 -23.75 -22.75
N ALA A 613 25.86 -23.09 -21.61
CA ALA A 613 24.88 -22.02 -21.49
C ALA A 613 25.31 -20.70 -22.15
N LEU A 614 26.62 -20.39 -22.14
CA LEU A 614 27.17 -19.14 -22.67
C LEU A 614 27.52 -19.22 -24.15
N GLU A 615 27.76 -20.41 -24.71
CA GLU A 615 28.12 -20.59 -26.13
C GLU A 615 27.17 -19.87 -27.12
N PRO A 616 25.83 -19.91 -26.96
CA PRO A 616 24.94 -19.16 -27.84
C PRO A 616 25.18 -17.65 -27.84
N PHE A 617 25.73 -17.10 -26.75
CA PHE A 617 26.01 -15.68 -26.56
C PHE A 617 27.44 -15.29 -26.98
N ARG A 618 28.22 -16.17 -27.63
CA ARG A 618 29.64 -15.94 -27.97
C ARG A 618 29.95 -14.56 -28.57
N GLY A 619 29.06 -14.04 -29.42
CA GLY A 619 29.20 -12.73 -30.07
C GLY A 619 28.63 -11.54 -29.28
N GLU A 620 28.20 -11.74 -28.04
CA GLU A 620 27.52 -10.75 -27.21
C GLU A 620 28.35 -10.33 -25.98
N ILE A 621 27.92 -9.26 -25.32
CA ILE A 621 28.44 -8.76 -24.06
C ILE A 621 27.67 -9.41 -22.92
N ALA A 622 28.37 -10.12 -22.03
CA ALA A 622 27.80 -10.73 -20.84
C ALA A 622 27.20 -9.67 -19.90
N GLY A 623 25.93 -9.85 -19.55
CA GLY A 623 25.11 -8.90 -18.80
C GLY A 623 24.54 -7.75 -19.64
N GLY A 624 24.98 -7.58 -20.90
CA GLY A 624 24.58 -6.47 -21.75
C GLY A 624 23.09 -6.48 -22.11
N VAL A 625 22.45 -7.64 -22.07
CA VAL A 625 21.00 -7.82 -22.23
C VAL A 625 20.20 -7.04 -21.19
N THR A 626 20.76 -6.76 -20.02
CA THR A 626 20.12 -5.90 -19.01
C THR A 626 20.14 -4.42 -19.38
N ALA A 627 21.10 -4.00 -20.23
CA ALA A 627 21.55 -2.62 -20.40
C ALA A 627 22.00 -1.92 -19.10
N MET A 628 22.32 -2.65 -18.04
CA MET A 628 22.66 -2.07 -16.73
C MET A 628 23.99 -2.59 -16.18
N ILE A 629 24.40 -3.82 -16.50
CA ILE A 629 25.64 -4.42 -16.01
C ILE A 629 26.45 -5.02 -17.14
N THR A 630 27.75 -5.22 -16.91
CA THR A 630 28.64 -5.84 -17.90
C THR A 630 29.76 -6.62 -17.24
N PHE A 631 29.94 -7.87 -17.66
CA PHE A 631 31.08 -8.72 -17.31
C PHE A 631 32.14 -8.76 -18.44
N GLY A 632 31.90 -8.06 -19.55
CA GLY A 632 32.76 -8.06 -20.73
C GLY A 632 32.25 -8.99 -21.84
N PRO A 633 33.03 -9.18 -22.92
CA PRO A 633 32.68 -10.07 -24.01
C PRO A 633 32.55 -11.52 -23.56
N VAL A 634 31.48 -12.21 -23.98
CA VAL A 634 31.28 -13.64 -23.66
C VAL A 634 32.42 -14.50 -24.20
N ILE A 635 32.98 -14.15 -25.35
CA ILE A 635 34.11 -14.85 -25.95
C ILE A 635 35.34 -14.91 -25.02
N ASP A 636 35.59 -13.86 -24.23
CA ASP A 636 36.72 -13.80 -23.30
C ASP A 636 36.49 -14.74 -22.09
N ILE A 637 35.23 -14.83 -21.64
CA ILE A 637 34.82 -15.74 -20.55
C ILE A 637 34.93 -17.20 -21.00
N LEU A 638 34.50 -17.50 -22.24
CA LEU A 638 34.64 -18.83 -22.84
C LEU A 638 36.12 -19.21 -22.99
N ALA A 639 36.97 -18.28 -23.43
CA ALA A 639 38.41 -18.48 -23.53
C ALA A 639 39.05 -18.76 -22.15
N ALA A 640 38.66 -18.03 -21.11
CA ALA A 640 39.15 -18.28 -19.75
C ALA A 640 38.74 -19.68 -19.22
N LEU A 641 37.54 -20.15 -19.56
CA LEU A 641 37.11 -21.53 -19.27
C LEU A 641 37.95 -22.56 -20.06
N ASP A 642 38.25 -22.29 -21.34
CA ASP A 642 39.12 -23.14 -22.16
C ASP A 642 40.52 -23.23 -21.57
N GLU A 643 41.15 -22.10 -21.26
CA GLU A 643 42.51 -22.07 -20.70
C GLU A 643 42.63 -22.84 -19.39
N THR A 644 41.60 -22.79 -18.54
CA THR A 644 41.61 -23.43 -17.22
C THR A 644 41.37 -24.95 -17.29
N PHE A 645 40.49 -25.41 -18.19
CA PHE A 645 39.97 -26.79 -18.19
C PHE A 645 40.33 -27.62 -19.43
N SER A 646 41.11 -27.10 -20.38
CA SER A 646 41.54 -27.87 -21.57
C SER A 646 42.70 -28.84 -21.29
N ARG A 647 42.66 -29.61 -20.20
CA ARG A 647 43.67 -30.63 -19.90
C ARG A 647 43.15 -32.04 -20.02
#